data_AF-A0A1E3H0Q9-F1
#
_entry.id   AF-A0A1E3H0Q9-F1
#
_cell.length_a   1.000
_cell.length_b   1.000
_cell.length_c   1.000
_cell.angle_alpha   90.00
_cell.angle_beta   90.00
_cell.angle_gamma   90.00
#
_symmetry.space_group_name_H-M   'P 1'
#
loop_
_entity.id
_entity.type
_entity.pdbx_description
1 polymer ?
#
loop_
_entity_poly.entity_id
_entity_poly.type
_entity_poly.pdbx_seq_one_letter_code
_entity_poly.pdbx_strand_id
1 'polypeptide(L)'
;MQLAADFDRGHVFTDRILNMRGRGETLLLGAATARPLVEKLLPGVSVIGRPRMSQLVYAGPKKITRLPRRSAVVAFSADEVYAIAELIRRQRGGAAVVMGSLSPRTRNAQVELFQSGDVDFLVATDAIGMGLNLDVGHVAFAQRRKFDGFQYRDLTPSELGQIAGRAGRHLNDGSFGVTGQVSAFDEDLVRAIESHDFEPLRMFQWRNAALDFSSVDMLRRSLDVVPTREGLTRAPTGEDQGALEFALRHDEVRDLAVGKAAVALLWDVCQVPDFRRISPAQHGDLVVTLYSYVAAGGRIPDDWFARQLAYADRTDGDIDTLSARIAQVRTWTYVANRQGWLDDQVHWQDRAREIEDRLSDALHERLTQRFVDRRTSVLMKRLRENAMLEAEINENGAVHVEGQHVGELHGFRFVPDQSGDGQDGKAIRTAAAKALAGEFDKRAERLSRAPNEDIVLSSDATLRWLGQPVARLVAGENALKPQIVLLADEQLTGPSLEAVTARLQTWLANHITTLLKPLIDLRDAADLDGIARGVAFRMVEALGTLERQEVADDIKALDQGARAVLRKYGVRFGAYHIYVPALLKPAPASLVALLWALKHGSLDMAGLAELPALSASGRTSITVDPTFDKVLYRLVASASPVRARCASTFWNALPTSSARWWRGSDRWRDAAGRRHPPGRRLHGDRGDDLAARLRGRGFRLDPARAGLPAREAHREGDGAEAGGRVGRGRRCGRGRHFGRYAGDGGE
;
A
#
# COMPACT_ATOMS: atom_id res chain seq x y z
N MET A 1 -39.64 -28.04 -3.26
CA MET A 1 -40.68 -28.86 -2.59
C MET A 1 -40.46 -28.95 -1.08
N GLN A 2 -39.22 -29.08 -0.61
CA GLN A 2 -38.84 -29.15 0.81
C GLN A 2 -39.37 -28.00 1.70
N LEU A 3 -39.64 -26.81 1.12
CA LEU A 3 -40.30 -25.71 1.82
C LEU A 3 -41.71 -26.06 2.35
N ALA A 4 -42.33 -27.15 1.89
CA ALA A 4 -43.58 -27.67 2.46
C ALA A 4 -43.51 -28.02 3.96
N ALA A 5 -42.31 -28.20 4.52
CA ALA A 5 -42.11 -28.40 5.96
C ALA A 5 -42.03 -27.09 6.77
N ASP A 6 -41.90 -25.92 6.12
CA ASP A 6 -41.75 -24.61 6.76
C ASP A 6 -43.02 -24.18 7.53
N PHE A 7 -42.88 -23.79 8.79
CA PHE A 7 -44.01 -23.50 9.69
C PHE A 7 -44.90 -22.33 9.24
N ASP A 8 -44.34 -21.31 8.60
CA ASP A 8 -45.07 -20.13 8.12
C ASP A 8 -45.75 -20.44 6.77
N ARG A 9 -44.96 -20.85 5.76
CA ARG A 9 -45.39 -20.87 4.35
C ARG A 9 -45.54 -22.26 3.76
N GLY A 10 -45.16 -23.31 4.50
CA GLY A 10 -45.15 -24.68 4.00
C GLY A 10 -46.51 -25.15 3.52
N HIS A 11 -47.59 -24.68 4.18
CA HIS A 11 -48.96 -24.99 3.79
C HIS A 11 -49.29 -24.58 2.34
N VAL A 12 -48.71 -23.49 1.82
CA VAL A 12 -48.87 -23.06 0.42
C VAL A 12 -48.20 -24.05 -0.53
N PHE A 13 -46.98 -24.49 -0.22
CA PHE A 13 -46.27 -25.48 -1.04
C PHE A 13 -46.96 -26.85 -1.00
N THR A 14 -47.49 -27.25 0.16
CA THR A 14 -48.24 -28.50 0.32
C THR A 14 -49.54 -28.48 -0.49
N ASP A 15 -50.30 -27.38 -0.49
CA ASP A 15 -51.45 -27.21 -1.39
C ASP A 15 -51.04 -27.40 -2.85
N ARG A 16 -49.98 -26.71 -3.31
CA ARG A 16 -49.53 -26.84 -4.70
C ARG A 16 -49.09 -28.26 -5.04
N ILE A 17 -48.38 -28.96 -4.15
CA ILE A 17 -47.97 -30.36 -4.34
C ILE A 17 -49.20 -31.28 -4.44
N LEU A 18 -50.19 -31.12 -3.55
CA LEU A 18 -51.34 -32.02 -3.47
C LEU A 18 -52.40 -31.75 -4.53
N ASN A 19 -52.66 -30.48 -4.88
CA ASN A 19 -53.86 -30.07 -5.62
C ASN A 19 -53.56 -29.45 -6.99
N MET A 20 -52.37 -28.86 -7.22
CA MET A 20 -52.03 -28.28 -8.53
C MET A 20 -51.47 -29.35 -9.48
N ARG A 21 -51.98 -29.39 -10.71
CA ARG A 21 -51.53 -30.31 -11.76
C ARG A 21 -51.23 -29.56 -13.05
N GLY A 22 -50.12 -29.90 -13.69
CA GLY A 22 -49.80 -29.45 -15.04
C GLY A 22 -50.71 -30.11 -16.09
N ARG A 23 -50.71 -29.58 -17.32
CA ARG A 23 -51.56 -30.07 -18.42
C ARG A 23 -51.16 -31.46 -18.95
N GLY A 24 -49.93 -31.89 -18.69
CA GLY A 24 -49.42 -33.22 -19.03
C GLY A 24 -48.62 -33.80 -17.87
N GLU A 25 -47.51 -33.16 -17.52
CA GLU A 25 -46.67 -33.53 -16.38
C GLU A 25 -46.64 -32.45 -15.29
N THR A 26 -46.33 -32.85 -14.05
CA THR A 26 -46.13 -31.95 -12.91
C THR A 26 -44.74 -32.19 -12.33
N LEU A 27 -43.79 -31.29 -12.62
CA LEU A 27 -42.40 -31.41 -12.17
C LEU A 27 -42.22 -30.85 -10.76
N LEU A 28 -41.83 -31.70 -9.81
CA LEU A 28 -41.51 -31.32 -8.44
C LEU A 28 -40.00 -31.28 -8.24
N LEU A 29 -39.46 -30.10 -7.90
CA LEU A 29 -38.02 -29.90 -7.66
C LEU A 29 -37.73 -29.63 -6.18
N GLY A 30 -36.68 -30.24 -5.64
CA GLY A 30 -36.18 -29.96 -4.29
C GLY A 30 -35.20 -31.01 -3.77
N ALA A 31 -34.92 -30.96 -2.47
CA ALA A 31 -33.95 -31.84 -1.82
C ALA A 31 -34.43 -33.30 -1.70
N ALA A 32 -33.47 -34.24 -1.72
CA ALA A 32 -33.73 -35.67 -1.55
C ALA A 32 -34.38 -36.03 -0.20
N THR A 33 -34.20 -35.19 0.83
CA THR A 33 -34.86 -35.34 2.15
C THR A 33 -36.39 -35.36 2.06
N ALA A 34 -36.98 -34.72 1.05
CA ALA A 34 -38.42 -34.73 0.82
C ALA A 34 -38.93 -36.01 0.13
N ARG A 35 -38.03 -36.83 -0.44
CA ARG A 35 -38.39 -37.98 -1.29
C ARG A 35 -39.33 -38.98 -0.62
N PRO A 36 -39.04 -39.53 0.59
CA PRO A 36 -39.88 -40.59 1.17
C PRO A 36 -41.31 -40.10 1.45
N LEU A 37 -41.44 -38.82 1.84
CA LEU A 37 -42.72 -38.19 2.11
C LEU A 37 -43.49 -37.88 0.83
N VAL A 38 -42.82 -37.48 -0.26
CA VAL A 38 -43.44 -37.28 -1.57
C VAL A 38 -43.89 -38.60 -2.19
N GLU A 39 -43.09 -39.67 -2.12
CA GLU A 39 -43.46 -41.02 -2.58
C GLU A 39 -44.69 -41.57 -1.81
N LYS A 40 -44.81 -41.25 -0.52
CA LYS A 40 -45.96 -41.62 0.31
C LYS A 40 -47.22 -40.79 0.00
N LEU A 41 -47.09 -39.47 -0.23
CA LEU A 41 -48.22 -38.57 -0.48
C LEU A 41 -48.72 -38.62 -1.93
N LEU A 42 -47.85 -38.99 -2.89
CA LEU A 42 -48.14 -39.10 -4.32
C LEU A 42 -47.67 -40.47 -4.85
N PRO A 43 -48.46 -41.54 -4.63
CA PRO A 43 -48.14 -42.86 -5.16
C PRO A 43 -47.94 -42.84 -6.69
N GLY A 44 -46.89 -43.51 -7.16
CA GLY A 44 -46.55 -43.57 -8.59
C GLY A 44 -45.71 -42.41 -9.12
N VAL A 45 -45.20 -41.51 -8.26
CA VAL A 45 -44.26 -40.46 -8.66
C VAL A 45 -42.93 -41.04 -9.18
N SER A 46 -42.43 -40.51 -10.30
CA SER A 46 -41.09 -40.82 -10.82
C SER A 46 -40.04 -39.88 -10.21
N VAL A 47 -38.93 -40.44 -9.72
CA VAL A 47 -37.88 -39.69 -9.02
C VAL A 47 -36.57 -39.76 -9.80
N ILE A 48 -36.06 -38.61 -10.24
CA ILE A 48 -34.79 -38.48 -10.95
C ILE A 48 -33.76 -37.79 -10.04
N GLY A 49 -32.78 -38.56 -9.57
CA GLY A 49 -31.66 -38.03 -8.78
C GLY A 49 -30.68 -37.21 -9.63
N ARG A 50 -30.16 -36.11 -9.08
CA ARG A 50 -29.08 -35.31 -9.68
C ARG A 50 -27.99 -35.10 -8.63
N PRO A 51 -26.83 -35.79 -8.72
CA PRO A 51 -25.73 -35.55 -7.79
C PRO A 51 -25.10 -34.18 -8.03
N ARG A 52 -24.38 -33.69 -7.02
CA ARG A 52 -23.59 -32.45 -7.11
C ARG A 52 -22.41 -32.64 -8.08
N MET A 53 -22.09 -31.61 -8.87
CA MET A 53 -21.04 -31.66 -9.88
C MET A 53 -19.62 -31.35 -9.36
N SER A 54 -19.50 -30.57 -8.28
CA SER A 54 -18.23 -30.21 -7.65
C SER A 54 -18.15 -30.66 -6.19
N GLN A 55 -16.94 -30.83 -5.66
CA GLN A 55 -16.74 -31.17 -4.26
C GLN A 55 -17.00 -29.96 -3.36
N LEU A 56 -17.33 -30.23 -2.10
CA LEU A 56 -17.49 -29.26 -1.04
C LEU A 56 -16.66 -29.76 0.14
N VAL A 57 -15.67 -28.98 0.59
CA VAL A 57 -14.68 -29.43 1.59
C VAL A 57 -14.64 -28.50 2.80
N TYR A 58 -14.57 -29.06 4.01
CA TYR A 58 -14.41 -28.29 5.23
C TYR A 58 -13.00 -27.76 5.40
N ALA A 59 -12.88 -26.43 5.50
CA ALA A 59 -11.62 -25.70 5.61
C ALA A 59 -11.27 -25.26 7.05
N GLY A 60 -12.03 -25.72 8.05
CA GLY A 60 -11.81 -25.42 9.46
C GLY A 60 -12.17 -23.98 9.89
N PRO A 61 -11.84 -23.60 11.14
CA PRO A 61 -12.01 -22.26 11.66
C PRO A 61 -10.96 -21.29 11.09
N LYS A 62 -11.40 -20.15 10.56
CA LYS A 62 -10.52 -19.08 10.04
C LYS A 62 -10.97 -17.71 10.53
N LYS A 63 -10.02 -16.85 10.94
CA LYS A 63 -10.30 -15.43 11.22
C LYS A 63 -10.73 -14.71 9.93
N ILE A 64 -11.57 -13.69 10.03
CA ILE A 64 -12.06 -12.87 8.90
C ILE A 64 -10.89 -12.34 8.04
N THR A 65 -9.81 -11.87 8.67
CA THR A 65 -8.55 -11.44 8.00
C THR A 65 -7.81 -12.53 7.21
N ARG A 66 -8.17 -13.80 7.39
CA ARG A 66 -7.56 -14.98 6.73
C ARG A 66 -8.55 -15.75 5.85
N LEU A 67 -9.77 -15.26 5.67
CA LEU A 67 -10.69 -15.82 4.69
C LEU A 67 -10.12 -15.62 3.27
N PRO A 68 -10.29 -16.61 2.37
CA PRO A 68 -9.89 -16.48 0.98
C PRO A 68 -10.76 -15.43 0.27
N ARG A 69 -10.32 -15.01 -0.92
CA ARG A 69 -11.10 -14.12 -1.78
C ARG A 69 -12.34 -14.86 -2.31
N ARG A 70 -13.37 -14.14 -2.74
CA ARG A 70 -14.69 -14.70 -3.13
C ARG A 70 -15.35 -15.49 -1.99
N SER A 71 -15.21 -14.99 -0.76
CA SER A 71 -15.88 -15.58 0.42
C SER A 71 -17.24 -14.92 0.67
N ALA A 72 -18.24 -15.74 1.01
CA ALA A 72 -19.47 -15.29 1.65
C ALA A 72 -19.40 -15.54 3.16
N VAL A 73 -19.60 -14.52 3.98
CA VAL A 73 -19.69 -14.62 5.44
C VAL A 73 -21.16 -14.57 5.85
N VAL A 74 -21.62 -15.54 6.64
CA VAL A 74 -23.04 -15.73 6.95
C VAL A 74 -23.33 -15.51 8.43
N ALA A 75 -24.29 -14.62 8.71
CA ALA A 75 -24.82 -14.30 10.05
C ALA A 75 -26.35 -14.17 10.00
N PHE A 76 -27.04 -14.25 11.14
CA PHE A 76 -28.51 -14.38 11.19
C PHE A 76 -29.23 -13.17 11.81
N SER A 77 -28.53 -12.07 12.07
CA SER A 77 -29.12 -10.75 12.39
C SER A 77 -28.57 -9.65 11.49
N ALA A 78 -29.35 -8.59 11.28
CA ALA A 78 -28.94 -7.43 10.48
C ALA A 78 -27.73 -6.71 11.12
N ASP A 79 -27.73 -6.56 12.44
CA ASP A 79 -26.65 -5.91 13.19
C ASP A 79 -25.29 -6.60 12.98
N GLU A 80 -25.27 -7.94 13.00
CA GLU A 80 -24.07 -8.74 12.79
C GLU A 80 -23.62 -8.71 11.32
N VAL A 81 -24.56 -8.73 10.37
CA VAL A 81 -24.26 -8.51 8.95
C VAL A 81 -23.60 -7.15 8.75
N TYR A 82 -24.11 -6.08 9.36
CA TYR A 82 -23.51 -4.75 9.27
C TYR A 82 -22.16 -4.64 10.01
N ALA A 83 -22.02 -5.25 11.19
CA ALA A 83 -20.77 -5.25 11.95
C ALA A 83 -19.65 -6.00 11.22
N ILE A 84 -19.96 -7.16 10.63
CA ILE A 84 -19.01 -7.95 9.83
C ILE A 84 -18.67 -7.21 8.53
N ALA A 85 -19.65 -6.60 7.84
CA ALA A 85 -19.40 -5.85 6.61
C ALA A 85 -18.50 -4.63 6.86
N GLU A 86 -18.72 -3.87 7.94
CA GLU A 86 -17.86 -2.75 8.34
C GLU A 86 -16.46 -3.22 8.75
N LEU A 87 -16.33 -4.37 9.43
CA LEU A 87 -15.04 -4.98 9.77
C LEU A 87 -14.27 -5.39 8.50
N ILE A 88 -14.94 -6.01 7.52
CA ILE A 88 -14.33 -6.40 6.25
C ILE A 88 -13.94 -5.16 5.44
N ARG A 89 -14.78 -4.12 5.37
CA ARG A 89 -14.44 -2.85 4.73
C ARG A 89 -13.12 -2.28 5.27
N ARG A 90 -12.97 -2.21 6.59
CA ARG A 90 -11.76 -1.69 7.26
C ARG A 90 -10.50 -2.53 7.02
N GLN A 91 -10.64 -3.81 6.70
CA GLN A 91 -9.51 -4.76 6.60
C GLN A 91 -9.20 -5.23 5.16
N ARG A 92 -10.15 -5.08 4.23
CA ARG A 92 -10.15 -5.65 2.87
C ARG A 92 -10.69 -4.70 1.79
N GLY A 93 -11.01 -3.45 2.13
CA GLY A 93 -11.50 -2.44 1.19
C GLY A 93 -13.02 -2.43 0.97
N GLY A 94 -13.72 -3.57 1.06
CA GLY A 94 -15.18 -3.55 0.98
C GLY A 94 -15.86 -4.92 1.02
N ALA A 95 -17.17 -4.89 1.25
CA ALA A 95 -18.06 -6.05 1.17
C ALA A 95 -19.43 -5.67 0.60
N ALA A 96 -20.02 -6.57 -0.19
CA ALA A 96 -21.43 -6.52 -0.56
C ALA A 96 -22.30 -7.03 0.60
N VAL A 97 -23.53 -6.54 0.72
CA VAL A 97 -24.47 -6.94 1.78
C VAL A 97 -25.77 -7.50 1.18
N VAL A 98 -26.13 -8.73 1.56
CA VAL A 98 -27.34 -9.42 1.08
C VAL A 98 -28.17 -9.99 2.24
N MET A 99 -29.34 -9.42 2.47
CA MET A 99 -30.26 -9.87 3.53
C MET A 99 -31.65 -10.15 2.96
N GLY A 100 -32.43 -10.99 3.65
CA GLY A 100 -33.79 -11.34 3.25
C GLY A 100 -34.76 -10.15 3.17
N SER A 101 -34.52 -9.10 3.98
CA SER A 101 -35.30 -7.86 4.01
C SER A 101 -35.13 -6.98 2.76
N LEU A 102 -33.95 -7.00 2.13
CA LEU A 102 -33.64 -6.16 0.96
C LEU A 102 -34.57 -6.45 -0.21
N SER A 103 -34.87 -5.43 -1.02
CA SER A 103 -35.66 -5.62 -2.23
C SER A 103 -34.92 -6.46 -3.27
N PRO A 104 -35.62 -7.17 -4.20
CA PRO A 104 -34.98 -7.87 -5.31
C PRO A 104 -34.00 -6.98 -6.08
N ARG A 105 -34.36 -5.71 -6.29
CA ARG A 105 -33.52 -4.71 -6.97
C ARG A 105 -32.24 -4.40 -6.21
N THR A 106 -32.33 -3.97 -4.94
CA THR A 106 -31.15 -3.72 -4.10
C THR A 106 -30.28 -4.96 -3.95
N ARG A 107 -30.91 -6.13 -3.79
CA ARG A 107 -30.23 -7.43 -3.63
C ARG A 107 -29.47 -7.82 -4.89
N ASN A 108 -30.07 -7.68 -6.07
CA ASN A 108 -29.40 -7.95 -7.34
C ASN A 108 -28.22 -7.00 -7.56
N ALA A 109 -28.38 -5.70 -7.29
CA ALA A 109 -27.30 -4.72 -7.43
C ALA A 109 -26.12 -4.97 -6.44
N GLN A 110 -26.41 -5.45 -5.22
CA GLN A 110 -25.37 -5.89 -4.27
C GLN A 110 -24.68 -7.20 -4.71
N VAL A 111 -25.42 -8.13 -5.34
CA VAL A 111 -24.84 -9.33 -5.95
C VAL A 111 -23.98 -8.99 -7.16
N GLU A 112 -24.40 -8.05 -8.00
CA GLU A 112 -23.66 -7.57 -9.17
C GLU A 112 -22.30 -6.98 -8.75
N LEU A 113 -22.27 -6.13 -7.72
CA LEU A 113 -21.04 -5.57 -7.12
C LEU A 113 -20.04 -6.66 -6.68
N PHE A 114 -20.53 -7.80 -6.17
CA PHE A 114 -19.68 -8.95 -5.82
C PHE A 114 -19.27 -9.76 -7.05
N GLN A 115 -20.16 -9.94 -8.03
CA GLN A 115 -19.88 -10.70 -9.25
C GLN A 115 -18.87 -9.98 -10.15
N SER A 116 -19.00 -8.67 -10.34
CA SER A 116 -18.11 -7.79 -11.10
C SER A 116 -16.68 -7.73 -10.56
N GLY A 117 -16.48 -8.18 -9.32
CA GLY A 117 -15.20 -8.12 -8.62
C GLY A 117 -14.88 -6.76 -7.99
N ASP A 118 -15.84 -5.83 -7.94
CA ASP A 118 -15.68 -4.55 -7.23
C ASP A 118 -15.51 -4.77 -5.72
N VAL A 119 -16.07 -5.87 -5.18
CA VAL A 119 -15.78 -6.40 -3.83
C VAL A 119 -15.52 -7.91 -3.85
N ASP A 120 -14.52 -8.35 -3.09
CA ASP A 120 -14.12 -9.77 -2.98
C ASP A 120 -14.89 -10.57 -1.92
N PHE A 121 -15.73 -9.89 -1.14
CA PHE A 121 -16.44 -10.43 0.02
C PHE A 121 -17.92 -10.08 -0.04
N LEU A 122 -18.74 -11.06 0.35
CA LEU A 122 -20.18 -10.92 0.53
C LEU A 122 -20.49 -11.18 2.00
N VAL A 123 -21.30 -10.35 2.65
CA VAL A 123 -21.86 -10.63 3.98
C VAL A 123 -23.36 -10.79 3.85
N ALA A 124 -23.92 -11.86 4.41
CA ALA A 124 -25.30 -12.20 4.15
C ALA A 124 -26.02 -12.95 5.26
N THR A 125 -27.35 -13.01 5.16
CA THR A 125 -28.16 -13.98 5.91
C THR A 125 -28.39 -15.26 5.12
N ASP A 126 -29.05 -16.23 5.75
CA ASP A 126 -29.65 -17.42 5.14
C ASP A 126 -30.37 -17.21 3.79
N ALA A 127 -30.80 -15.98 3.48
CA ALA A 127 -31.36 -15.56 2.20
C ALA A 127 -30.47 -15.91 0.98
N ILE A 128 -29.14 -16.06 1.11
CA ILE A 128 -28.30 -16.54 -0.01
C ILE A 128 -28.52 -18.03 -0.34
N GLY A 129 -29.12 -18.79 0.58
CA GLY A 129 -29.46 -20.21 0.41
C GLY A 129 -30.50 -20.46 -0.69
N MET A 130 -31.19 -19.42 -1.21
CA MET A 130 -32.15 -19.50 -2.31
C MET A 130 -32.14 -18.25 -3.20
N GLY A 131 -32.62 -18.37 -4.44
CA GLY A 131 -33.05 -17.22 -5.26
C GLY A 131 -31.97 -16.31 -5.85
N LEU A 132 -30.69 -16.53 -5.57
CA LEU A 132 -29.58 -15.76 -6.16
C LEU A 132 -28.60 -16.62 -6.95
N ASN A 133 -28.12 -16.06 -8.06
CA ASN A 133 -26.96 -16.56 -8.78
C ASN A 133 -25.71 -15.99 -8.10
N LEU A 134 -24.88 -16.84 -7.51
CA LEU A 134 -23.71 -16.42 -6.72
C LEU A 134 -22.54 -17.35 -7.01
N ASP A 135 -21.41 -16.79 -7.45
CA ASP A 135 -20.16 -17.53 -7.65
C ASP A 135 -19.21 -17.29 -6.48
N VAL A 136 -19.34 -18.15 -5.47
CA VAL A 136 -18.65 -18.07 -4.18
C VAL A 136 -17.67 -19.24 -4.09
N GLY A 137 -16.41 -18.98 -3.75
CA GLY A 137 -15.39 -20.03 -3.55
C GLY A 137 -15.38 -20.59 -2.12
N HIS A 138 -15.82 -19.79 -1.14
CA HIS A 138 -15.82 -20.18 0.27
C HIS A 138 -17.02 -19.62 1.03
N VAL A 139 -17.67 -20.43 1.87
CA VAL A 139 -18.72 -19.99 2.81
C VAL A 139 -18.22 -20.09 4.25
N ALA A 140 -18.21 -18.96 4.96
CA ALA A 140 -17.79 -18.87 6.35
C ALA A 140 -18.98 -18.54 7.26
N PHE A 141 -19.35 -19.45 8.16
CA PHE A 141 -20.39 -19.22 9.15
C PHE A 141 -19.83 -18.38 10.32
N ALA A 142 -20.36 -17.17 10.51
CA ALA A 142 -20.03 -16.29 11.64
C ALA A 142 -20.95 -16.50 12.85
N GLN A 143 -22.05 -17.24 12.68
CA GLN A 143 -22.97 -17.69 13.74
C GLN A 143 -23.44 -19.13 13.45
N ARG A 144 -23.94 -19.85 14.46
CA ARG A 144 -24.59 -21.18 14.31
C ARG A 144 -26.06 -21.19 14.72
N ARG A 145 -26.50 -20.19 15.49
CA ARG A 145 -27.87 -20.08 16.00
C ARG A 145 -28.63 -19.00 15.24
N LYS A 146 -29.91 -19.24 14.96
CA LYS A 146 -30.85 -18.25 14.42
C LYS A 146 -32.10 -18.17 15.28
N PHE A 147 -32.79 -17.03 15.20
CA PHE A 147 -34.13 -16.89 15.72
C PHE A 147 -35.13 -17.44 14.68
N ASP A 148 -36.02 -18.34 15.10
CA ASP A 148 -37.02 -18.97 14.22
C ASP A 148 -38.43 -18.33 14.32
N GLY A 149 -38.54 -17.20 15.00
CA GLY A 149 -39.81 -16.55 15.33
C GLY A 149 -40.24 -16.78 16.79
N PHE A 150 -39.77 -17.87 17.40
CA PHE A 150 -40.12 -18.24 18.78
C PHE A 150 -38.89 -18.27 19.69
N GLN A 151 -37.77 -18.86 19.24
CA GLN A 151 -36.57 -19.03 20.05
C GLN A 151 -35.28 -19.03 19.22
N TYR A 152 -34.15 -18.86 19.92
CA TYR A 152 -32.83 -19.02 19.32
C TYR A 152 -32.39 -20.48 19.34
N ARG A 153 -32.46 -21.16 18.19
CA ARG A 153 -32.00 -22.55 18.01
C ARG A 153 -30.78 -22.62 17.11
N ASP A 154 -30.01 -23.71 17.21
CA ASP A 154 -28.98 -24.02 16.21
C ASP A 154 -29.60 -24.34 14.84
N LEU A 155 -28.83 -24.11 13.78
CA LEU A 155 -29.18 -24.52 12.43
C LEU A 155 -29.16 -26.04 12.30
N THR A 156 -30.09 -26.58 11.49
CA THR A 156 -30.06 -28.01 11.13
C THR A 156 -28.93 -28.29 10.13
N PRO A 157 -28.45 -29.55 10.03
CA PRO A 157 -27.48 -29.94 9.00
C PRO A 157 -27.93 -29.59 7.58
N SER A 158 -29.25 -29.68 7.29
CA SER A 158 -29.82 -29.32 5.99
C SER A 158 -29.82 -27.81 5.72
N GLU A 159 -30.05 -26.96 6.74
CA GLU A 159 -29.93 -25.51 6.62
C GLU A 159 -28.46 -25.09 6.38
N LEU A 160 -27.53 -25.69 7.13
CA LEU A 160 -26.09 -25.50 6.93
C LEU A 160 -25.66 -25.96 5.54
N GLY A 161 -26.07 -27.15 5.09
CA GLY A 161 -25.77 -27.69 3.77
C GLY A 161 -26.34 -26.84 2.63
N GLN A 162 -27.54 -26.27 2.79
CA GLN A 162 -28.13 -25.38 1.81
C GLN A 162 -27.35 -24.06 1.63
N ILE A 163 -26.75 -23.56 2.70
CA ILE A 163 -25.95 -22.33 2.70
C ILE A 163 -24.51 -22.64 2.25
N ALA A 164 -23.85 -23.63 2.86
CA ALA A 164 -22.50 -24.09 2.50
C ALA A 164 -22.42 -24.54 1.05
N GLY A 165 -23.47 -25.21 0.55
CA GLY A 165 -23.58 -25.66 -0.82
C GLY A 165 -23.61 -24.56 -1.88
N ARG A 166 -23.66 -23.27 -1.48
CA ARG A 166 -23.44 -22.10 -2.35
C ARG A 166 -21.97 -21.88 -2.70
N ALA A 167 -21.04 -22.42 -1.92
CA ALA A 167 -19.62 -22.46 -2.30
C ALA A 167 -19.40 -23.52 -3.38
N GLY A 168 -18.63 -23.19 -4.42
CA GLY A 168 -18.31 -24.08 -5.54
C GLY A 168 -19.47 -24.28 -6.52
N ARG A 169 -19.17 -24.27 -7.83
CA ARG A 169 -20.15 -24.36 -8.92
C ARG A 169 -19.57 -24.99 -10.17
N HIS A 170 -20.42 -25.73 -10.91
CA HIS A 170 -20.03 -26.49 -12.09
C HIS A 170 -18.81 -27.39 -11.84
N LEU A 171 -17.64 -27.04 -12.38
CA LEU A 171 -16.38 -27.77 -12.22
C LEU A 171 -15.48 -27.18 -11.12
N ASN A 172 -15.87 -26.06 -10.50
CA ASN A 172 -15.10 -25.41 -9.45
C ASN A 172 -15.54 -25.95 -8.08
N ASP A 173 -14.59 -26.53 -7.36
CA ASP A 173 -14.80 -27.00 -5.99
C ASP A 173 -15.05 -25.84 -5.02
N GLY A 174 -15.87 -26.11 -4.00
CA GLY A 174 -16.22 -25.19 -2.94
C GLY A 174 -15.57 -25.57 -1.63
N SER A 175 -15.44 -24.60 -0.74
CA SER A 175 -15.10 -24.88 0.66
C SER A 175 -16.03 -24.18 1.63
N PHE A 176 -16.18 -24.72 2.83
CA PHE A 176 -16.93 -24.08 3.91
C PHE A 176 -16.15 -24.12 5.22
N GLY A 177 -16.47 -23.23 6.16
CA GLY A 177 -15.75 -23.09 7.40
C GLY A 177 -16.50 -22.23 8.40
N VAL A 178 -15.87 -21.97 9.54
CA VAL A 178 -16.42 -21.08 10.59
C VAL A 178 -15.50 -19.89 10.81
N THR A 179 -16.08 -18.78 11.28
CA THR A 179 -15.34 -17.54 11.55
C THR A 179 -15.89 -16.81 12.78
N GLY A 180 -15.26 -15.68 13.13
CA GLY A 180 -15.62 -14.92 14.33
C GLY A 180 -15.37 -15.70 15.61
N GLN A 181 -16.40 -15.84 16.45
CA GLN A 181 -16.36 -16.55 17.74
C GLN A 181 -16.99 -17.96 17.67
N VAL A 182 -17.29 -18.46 16.47
CA VAL A 182 -17.90 -19.79 16.29
C VAL A 182 -16.86 -20.89 16.45
N SER A 183 -17.15 -21.88 17.31
CA SER A 183 -16.37 -23.11 17.44
C SER A 183 -16.41 -23.93 16.15
N ALA A 184 -15.41 -24.78 15.93
CA ALA A 184 -15.41 -25.74 14.83
C ALA A 184 -16.71 -26.59 14.81
N PHE A 185 -17.02 -27.13 13.63
CA PHE A 185 -18.09 -28.12 13.48
C PHE A 185 -17.57 -29.50 13.84
N ASP A 186 -18.42 -30.32 14.43
CA ASP A 186 -18.12 -31.71 14.78
C ASP A 186 -18.02 -32.57 13.52
N GLU A 187 -17.21 -33.64 13.56
CA GLU A 187 -16.89 -34.44 12.35
C GLU A 187 -18.11 -35.04 11.66
N ASP A 188 -19.13 -35.47 12.41
CA ASP A 188 -20.36 -36.02 11.85
C ASP A 188 -21.19 -34.96 11.11
N LEU A 189 -21.22 -33.73 11.62
CA LEU A 189 -21.87 -32.58 10.96
C LEU A 189 -21.12 -32.18 9.68
N VAL A 190 -19.78 -32.18 9.73
CA VAL A 190 -18.94 -31.96 8.55
C VAL A 190 -19.24 -33.03 7.49
N ARG A 191 -19.20 -34.32 7.87
CA ARG A 191 -19.46 -35.45 6.97
C ARG A 191 -20.84 -35.35 6.31
N ALA A 192 -21.88 -34.99 7.07
CA ALA A 192 -23.23 -34.79 6.55
C ALA A 192 -23.30 -33.66 5.49
N ILE A 193 -22.63 -32.53 5.74
CA ILE A 193 -22.59 -31.40 4.80
C ILE A 193 -21.79 -31.74 3.54
N GLU A 194 -20.65 -32.43 3.66
CA GLU A 194 -19.82 -32.82 2.52
C GLU A 194 -20.51 -33.86 1.64
N SER A 195 -21.05 -34.93 2.25
CA SER A 195 -21.80 -35.98 1.54
C SER A 195 -23.17 -35.55 1.01
N HIS A 196 -23.70 -34.42 1.49
CA HIS A 196 -25.07 -33.95 1.26
C HIS A 196 -26.14 -34.95 1.74
N ASP A 197 -25.82 -35.75 2.75
CA ASP A 197 -26.72 -36.69 3.41
C ASP A 197 -27.33 -36.07 4.68
N PHE A 198 -28.67 -36.03 4.74
CA PHE A 198 -29.42 -35.29 5.75
C PHE A 198 -30.70 -36.06 6.14
N GLU A 199 -31.19 -35.87 7.37
CA GLU A 199 -32.43 -36.50 7.82
C GLU A 199 -33.63 -36.22 6.87
N PRO A 200 -34.41 -37.26 6.49
CA PRO A 200 -35.64 -37.09 5.74
C PRO A 200 -36.68 -36.23 6.47
N LEU A 201 -37.48 -35.49 5.70
CA LEU A 201 -38.59 -34.71 6.22
C LEU A 201 -39.72 -35.64 6.70
N ARG A 202 -40.09 -35.50 7.97
CA ARG A 202 -41.10 -36.36 8.62
C ARG A 202 -42.54 -35.93 8.33
N MET A 203 -42.78 -34.63 8.19
CA MET A 203 -44.10 -34.04 7.97
C MET A 203 -44.04 -32.81 7.07
N PHE A 204 -45.11 -32.54 6.33
CA PHE A 204 -45.37 -31.25 5.69
C PHE A 204 -46.47 -30.50 6.43
N GLN A 205 -46.35 -29.17 6.50
CA GLN A 205 -47.39 -28.30 7.02
C GLN A 205 -48.56 -28.26 6.04
N TRP A 206 -49.77 -28.39 6.53
CA TRP A 206 -50.98 -28.43 5.72
C TRP A 206 -52.04 -27.48 6.30
N ARG A 207 -52.77 -26.83 5.39
CA ARG A 207 -53.99 -26.06 5.67
C ARG A 207 -55.05 -26.51 4.69
N ASN A 208 -56.31 -26.52 5.11
CA ASN A 208 -57.42 -26.83 4.21
C ASN A 208 -57.49 -25.79 3.07
N ALA A 209 -57.57 -26.28 1.83
CA ALA A 209 -57.73 -25.45 0.63
C ALA A 209 -59.20 -25.24 0.24
N ALA A 210 -60.10 -26.12 0.68
CA ALA A 210 -61.54 -26.04 0.42
C ALA A 210 -62.23 -25.24 1.53
N LEU A 211 -62.07 -23.91 1.49
CA LEU A 211 -62.64 -23.00 2.46
C LEU A 211 -64.13 -22.74 2.19
N ASP A 212 -64.93 -22.66 3.26
CA ASP A 212 -66.37 -22.41 3.19
C ASP A 212 -66.68 -20.95 3.55
N PHE A 213 -66.98 -20.15 2.52
CA PHE A 213 -67.32 -18.74 2.69
C PHE A 213 -68.81 -18.47 2.96
N SER A 214 -69.65 -19.50 3.20
CA SER A 214 -71.10 -19.30 3.42
C SER A 214 -71.43 -18.39 4.61
N SER A 215 -70.62 -18.44 5.66
CA SER A 215 -70.64 -17.52 6.80
C SER A 215 -69.26 -17.44 7.46
N VAL A 216 -69.03 -16.43 8.30
CA VAL A 216 -67.79 -16.27 9.08
C VAL A 216 -67.49 -17.53 9.92
N ASP A 217 -68.49 -18.09 10.60
CA ASP A 217 -68.28 -19.30 11.43
C ASP A 217 -67.93 -20.53 10.60
N MET A 218 -68.49 -20.67 9.40
CA MET A 218 -68.13 -21.74 8.49
C MET A 218 -66.73 -21.57 7.92
N LEU A 219 -66.30 -20.32 7.64
CA LEU A 219 -64.92 -20.03 7.25
C LEU A 219 -63.95 -20.46 8.34
N ARG A 220 -64.17 -20.03 9.59
CA ARG A 220 -63.34 -20.39 10.76
C ARG A 220 -63.26 -21.91 10.94
N ARG A 221 -64.40 -22.60 10.94
CA ARG A 221 -64.46 -24.07 11.00
C ARG A 221 -63.71 -24.74 9.85
N SER A 222 -63.79 -24.19 8.63
CA SER A 222 -63.09 -24.72 7.45
C SER A 222 -61.57 -24.50 7.50
N LEU A 223 -61.11 -23.42 8.12
CA LEU A 223 -59.68 -23.18 8.41
C LEU A 223 -59.15 -24.10 9.52
N ASP A 224 -60.00 -24.45 10.48
CA ASP A 224 -59.61 -25.27 11.64
C ASP A 224 -59.51 -26.78 11.38
N VAL A 225 -59.94 -27.25 10.19
CA VAL A 225 -59.85 -28.66 9.78
C VAL A 225 -58.41 -29.18 9.94
N VAL A 226 -58.29 -30.44 10.39
CA VAL A 226 -57.03 -31.17 10.53
C VAL A 226 -56.81 -32.14 9.35
N PRO A 227 -55.56 -32.39 8.92
CA PRO A 227 -55.30 -33.31 7.84
C PRO A 227 -55.58 -34.76 8.26
N THR A 228 -56.15 -35.55 7.35
CA THR A 228 -56.44 -36.99 7.56
C THR A 228 -55.36 -37.92 7.00
N ARG A 229 -54.43 -37.41 6.20
CA ARG A 229 -53.36 -38.20 5.57
C ARG A 229 -52.11 -38.18 6.43
N GLU A 230 -51.53 -39.36 6.66
CA GLU A 230 -50.28 -39.50 7.39
C GLU A 230 -49.12 -38.78 6.67
N GLY A 231 -48.23 -38.13 7.43
CA GLY A 231 -47.17 -37.29 6.89
C GLY A 231 -47.56 -35.83 6.65
N LEU A 232 -48.83 -35.45 6.91
CA LEU A 232 -49.26 -34.06 6.98
C LEU A 232 -49.53 -33.69 8.45
N THR A 233 -49.17 -32.46 8.83
CA THR A 233 -49.57 -31.86 10.11
C THR A 233 -50.31 -30.55 9.85
N ARG A 234 -51.23 -30.16 10.73
CA ARG A 234 -51.87 -28.84 10.62
C ARG A 234 -50.80 -27.76 10.82
N ALA A 235 -50.77 -26.79 9.91
CA ALA A 235 -49.90 -25.63 10.01
C ALA A 235 -50.26 -24.78 11.25
N PRO A 236 -49.30 -24.11 11.90
CA PRO A 236 -49.56 -23.07 12.88
C PRO A 236 -50.52 -21.99 12.36
N THR A 237 -51.22 -21.32 13.28
CA THR A 237 -52.06 -20.15 12.95
C THR A 237 -51.21 -19.07 12.30
N GLY A 238 -51.48 -18.78 11.02
CA GLY A 238 -50.78 -17.74 10.27
C GLY A 238 -51.22 -16.33 10.64
N GLU A 239 -50.46 -15.33 10.18
CA GLU A 239 -50.80 -13.91 10.30
C GLU A 239 -52.19 -13.61 9.73
N ASP A 240 -52.59 -14.28 8.64
CA ASP A 240 -53.89 -14.12 7.98
C ASP A 240 -55.08 -14.58 8.85
N GLN A 241 -54.97 -15.75 9.49
CA GLN A 241 -55.97 -16.20 10.46
C GLN A 241 -55.96 -15.34 11.74
N GLY A 242 -54.79 -14.85 12.16
CA GLY A 242 -54.68 -13.89 13.27
C GLY A 242 -55.38 -12.56 12.99
N ALA A 243 -55.22 -12.02 11.78
CA ALA A 243 -55.88 -10.81 11.32
C ALA A 243 -57.40 -10.99 11.23
N LEU A 244 -57.88 -12.14 10.78
CA LEU A 244 -59.31 -12.49 10.79
C LEU A 244 -59.88 -12.47 12.22
N GLU A 245 -59.24 -13.17 13.16
CA GLU A 245 -59.68 -13.22 14.58
C GLU A 245 -59.56 -11.86 15.30
N PHE A 246 -58.78 -10.91 14.77
CA PHE A 246 -58.76 -9.53 15.24
C PHE A 246 -59.89 -8.70 14.63
N ALA A 247 -60.06 -8.77 13.31
CA ALA A 247 -61.08 -8.01 12.59
C ALA A 247 -62.50 -8.35 13.09
N LEU A 248 -62.77 -9.63 13.36
CA LEU A 248 -64.06 -10.11 13.89
C LEU A 248 -64.41 -9.63 15.32
N ARG A 249 -63.48 -8.96 16.02
CA ARG A 249 -63.77 -8.30 17.31
C ARG A 249 -64.48 -6.96 17.14
N HIS A 250 -64.47 -6.41 15.92
CA HIS A 250 -65.12 -5.16 15.59
C HIS A 250 -66.53 -5.44 15.05
N ASP A 251 -67.56 -4.91 15.71
CA ASP A 251 -68.95 -5.13 15.29
C ASP A 251 -69.20 -4.67 13.84
N GLU A 252 -68.62 -3.54 13.42
CA GLU A 252 -68.69 -3.03 12.05
C GLU A 252 -68.23 -4.04 10.99
N VAL A 253 -67.18 -4.83 11.26
CA VAL A 253 -66.68 -5.85 10.34
C VAL A 253 -67.65 -7.02 10.26
N ARG A 254 -68.20 -7.45 11.41
CA ARG A 254 -69.18 -8.54 11.48
C ARG A 254 -70.48 -8.19 10.74
N ASP A 255 -70.94 -6.95 10.88
CA ASP A 255 -72.18 -6.47 10.26
C ASP A 255 -72.02 -6.28 8.74
N LEU A 256 -70.80 -5.97 8.27
CA LEU A 256 -70.46 -5.94 6.84
C LEU A 256 -70.19 -7.35 6.26
N ALA A 257 -69.69 -8.30 7.04
CA ALA A 257 -69.30 -9.64 6.61
C ALA A 257 -70.48 -10.62 6.43
N VAL A 258 -71.58 -10.15 5.83
CA VAL A 258 -72.80 -10.93 5.61
C VAL A 258 -72.86 -11.50 4.20
N GLY A 259 -72.95 -12.83 4.12
CA GLY A 259 -73.11 -13.57 2.86
C GLY A 259 -71.79 -13.85 2.13
N LYS A 260 -71.88 -14.76 1.15
CA LYS A 260 -70.70 -15.46 0.59
C LYS A 260 -69.63 -14.53 0.00
N ALA A 261 -70.03 -13.47 -0.69
CA ALA A 261 -69.10 -12.54 -1.31
C ALA A 261 -68.36 -11.68 -0.27
N ALA A 262 -69.06 -11.19 0.77
CA ALA A 262 -68.49 -10.34 1.79
C ALA A 262 -67.51 -11.11 2.71
N VAL A 263 -67.81 -12.37 3.03
CA VAL A 263 -66.92 -13.26 3.80
C VAL A 263 -65.68 -13.66 3.00
N ALA A 264 -65.83 -13.93 1.70
CA ALA A 264 -64.68 -14.18 0.81
C ALA A 264 -63.78 -12.95 0.69
N LEU A 265 -64.37 -11.74 0.51
CA LEU A 265 -63.63 -10.48 0.50
C LEU A 265 -62.89 -10.23 1.83
N LEU A 266 -63.53 -10.49 2.98
CA LEU A 266 -62.89 -10.35 4.29
C LEU A 266 -61.63 -11.22 4.37
N TRP A 267 -61.73 -12.47 3.93
CA TRP A 267 -60.58 -13.37 3.89
C TRP A 267 -59.48 -12.90 2.94
N ASP A 268 -59.83 -12.38 1.75
CA ASP A 268 -58.87 -11.79 0.81
C ASP A 268 -58.15 -10.56 1.38
N VAL A 269 -58.81 -9.75 2.22
CA VAL A 269 -58.19 -8.62 2.94
C VAL A 269 -57.32 -9.11 4.10
N CYS A 270 -57.73 -10.14 4.83
CA CYS A 270 -56.90 -10.75 5.88
C CYS A 270 -55.59 -11.37 5.34
N GLN A 271 -55.52 -11.70 4.05
CA GLN A 271 -54.29 -12.18 3.40
C GLN A 271 -53.29 -11.08 3.02
N VAL A 272 -53.56 -9.79 3.31
CA VAL A 272 -52.59 -8.71 3.09
C VAL A 272 -51.36 -8.94 3.99
N PRO A 273 -50.15 -9.17 3.45
CA PRO A 273 -48.99 -9.57 4.26
C PRO A 273 -48.39 -8.40 5.05
N ASP A 274 -47.94 -8.65 6.29
CA ASP A 274 -47.23 -7.64 7.06
C ASP A 274 -45.73 -7.58 6.74
N PHE A 275 -45.40 -6.94 5.63
CA PHE A 275 -44.00 -6.65 5.30
C PHE A 275 -43.29 -5.78 6.35
N ARG A 276 -44.02 -5.02 7.17
CA ARG A 276 -43.46 -4.07 8.14
C ARG A 276 -43.11 -4.71 9.48
N ARG A 277 -43.64 -5.90 9.79
CA ARG A 277 -43.49 -6.59 11.09
C ARG A 277 -43.86 -5.70 12.28
N ILE A 278 -45.01 -5.04 12.16
CA ILE A 278 -45.61 -4.22 13.21
C ILE A 278 -46.33 -5.11 14.23
N SER A 279 -46.93 -4.51 15.27
CA SER A 279 -47.71 -5.30 16.21
C SER A 279 -48.95 -5.92 15.54
N PRO A 280 -49.39 -7.14 15.93
CA PRO A 280 -50.56 -7.77 15.36
C PRO A 280 -51.84 -6.92 15.44
N ALA A 281 -51.96 -6.07 16.47
CA ALA A 281 -53.06 -5.11 16.60
C ALA A 281 -53.03 -4.05 15.48
N GLN A 282 -51.89 -3.37 15.29
CA GLN A 282 -51.76 -2.34 14.24
C GLN A 282 -51.89 -2.91 12.81
N HIS A 283 -51.52 -4.17 12.60
CA HIS A 283 -51.78 -4.87 11.34
C HIS A 283 -53.28 -5.18 11.18
N GLY A 284 -53.91 -5.67 12.25
CA GLY A 284 -55.36 -5.87 12.31
C GLY A 284 -56.16 -4.59 12.05
N ASP A 285 -55.76 -3.45 12.61
CA ASP A 285 -56.40 -2.14 12.37
C ASP A 285 -56.34 -1.73 10.89
N LEU A 286 -55.23 -2.04 10.21
CA LEU A 286 -55.11 -1.84 8.75
C LEU A 286 -56.07 -2.78 7.99
N VAL A 287 -56.15 -4.06 8.36
CA VAL A 287 -57.05 -5.04 7.74
C VAL A 287 -58.52 -4.62 7.91
N VAL A 288 -58.92 -4.16 9.10
CA VAL A 288 -60.24 -3.57 9.38
C VAL A 288 -60.48 -2.36 8.48
N THR A 289 -59.54 -1.41 8.42
CA THR A 289 -59.65 -0.19 7.61
C THR A 289 -59.84 -0.51 6.12
N LEU A 290 -59.02 -1.42 5.57
CA LEU A 290 -59.09 -1.84 4.18
C LEU A 290 -60.41 -2.55 3.87
N TYR A 291 -60.86 -3.43 4.77
CA TYR A 291 -62.12 -4.14 4.60
C TYR A 291 -63.31 -3.18 4.61
N SER A 292 -63.38 -2.26 5.58
CA SER A 292 -64.46 -1.27 5.66
C SER A 292 -64.55 -0.39 4.41
N TYR A 293 -63.41 0.01 3.81
CA TYR A 293 -63.44 0.72 2.53
C TYR A 293 -63.99 -0.13 1.37
N VAL A 294 -63.47 -1.34 1.15
CA VAL A 294 -63.87 -2.15 -0.02
C VAL A 294 -65.27 -2.76 0.16
N ALA A 295 -65.69 -3.08 1.39
CA ALA A 295 -67.00 -3.64 1.68
C ALA A 295 -68.13 -2.59 1.67
N ALA A 296 -67.92 -1.40 2.26
CA ALA A 296 -68.95 -0.37 2.34
C ALA A 296 -68.89 0.65 1.19
N GLY A 297 -67.67 1.07 0.80
CA GLY A 297 -67.44 2.03 -0.28
C GLY A 297 -67.19 1.39 -1.65
N GLY A 298 -67.04 0.06 -1.72
CA GLY A 298 -66.71 -0.68 -2.94
C GLY A 298 -65.24 -0.58 -3.39
N ARG A 299 -64.54 0.49 -3.00
CA ARG A 299 -63.14 0.81 -3.36
C ARG A 299 -62.44 1.56 -2.22
N ILE A 300 -61.12 1.49 -2.18
CA ILE A 300 -60.26 2.30 -1.31
C ILE A 300 -60.18 3.72 -1.91
N PRO A 301 -60.44 4.79 -1.14
CA PRO A 301 -60.36 6.15 -1.67
C PRO A 301 -58.95 6.52 -2.14
N ASP A 302 -58.82 6.98 -3.38
CA ASP A 302 -57.56 7.41 -3.99
C ASP A 302 -56.80 8.42 -3.12
N ASP A 303 -57.49 9.42 -2.56
CA ASP A 303 -56.90 10.41 -1.63
C ASP A 303 -56.26 9.76 -0.38
N TRP A 304 -56.85 8.68 0.13
CA TRP A 304 -56.31 7.96 1.28
C TRP A 304 -55.07 7.15 0.86
N PHE A 305 -55.16 6.44 -0.27
CA PHE A 305 -54.05 5.63 -0.80
C PHE A 305 -52.85 6.51 -1.19
N ALA A 306 -53.10 7.67 -1.80
CA ALA A 306 -52.11 8.70 -2.12
C ALA A 306 -51.32 9.15 -0.87
N ARG A 307 -52.01 9.42 0.25
CA ARG A 307 -51.35 9.79 1.52
C ARG A 307 -50.47 8.67 2.07
N GLN A 308 -50.90 7.42 1.95
CA GLN A 308 -50.12 6.27 2.41
C GLN A 308 -48.82 6.07 1.60
N LEU A 309 -48.88 6.26 0.28
CA LEU A 309 -47.69 6.25 -0.58
C LEU A 309 -46.79 7.47 -0.34
N ALA A 310 -47.36 8.67 -0.21
CA ALA A 310 -46.61 9.91 0.02
C ALA A 310 -45.79 9.90 1.32
N TYR A 311 -46.24 9.18 2.37
CA TYR A 311 -45.47 9.00 3.60
C TYR A 311 -44.17 8.21 3.36
N ALA A 312 -44.19 7.25 2.45
CA ALA A 312 -43.04 6.40 2.13
C ALA A 312 -42.18 6.92 0.97
N ASP A 313 -42.70 7.83 0.13
CA ASP A 313 -41.98 8.44 -0.99
C ASP A 313 -40.93 9.48 -0.55
N ARG A 314 -39.90 9.00 0.16
CA ARG A 314 -38.81 9.79 0.71
C ARG A 314 -37.51 9.00 0.69
N THR A 315 -36.47 9.52 0.05
CA THR A 315 -35.15 8.87 -0.08
C THR A 315 -34.12 9.35 0.97
N ASP A 316 -34.50 10.25 1.87
CA ASP A 316 -33.67 10.72 2.99
C ASP A 316 -33.66 9.73 4.17
N GLY A 317 -32.55 9.65 4.90
CA GLY A 317 -32.42 8.78 6.08
C GLY A 317 -31.27 7.79 5.97
N ASP A 318 -31.25 6.83 6.90
CA ASP A 318 -30.30 5.72 6.95
C ASP A 318 -30.86 4.44 6.30
N ILE A 319 -30.06 3.37 6.37
CA ILE A 319 -30.36 2.06 5.77
C ILE A 319 -31.65 1.47 6.34
N ASP A 320 -31.87 1.62 7.65
CA ASP A 320 -33.02 1.02 8.34
C ASP A 320 -34.30 1.83 8.09
N THR A 321 -34.21 3.18 8.05
CA THR A 321 -35.29 4.07 7.61
C THR A 321 -35.76 3.74 6.19
N LEU A 322 -34.81 3.58 5.25
CA LEU A 322 -35.13 3.23 3.86
C LEU A 322 -35.72 1.82 3.76
N SER A 323 -35.19 0.85 4.51
CA SER A 323 -35.71 -0.52 4.54
C SER A 323 -37.15 -0.58 5.08
N ALA A 324 -37.47 0.21 6.12
CA ALA A 324 -38.82 0.33 6.66
C ALA A 324 -39.80 0.97 5.66
N ARG A 325 -39.37 1.99 4.90
CA ARG A 325 -40.19 2.59 3.84
C ARG A 325 -40.44 1.62 2.69
N ILE A 326 -39.44 0.84 2.26
CA ILE A 326 -39.62 -0.22 1.26
C ILE A 326 -40.65 -1.25 1.74
N ALA A 327 -40.56 -1.70 3.00
CA ALA A 327 -41.54 -2.60 3.60
C ALA A 327 -42.97 -2.01 3.57
N GLN A 328 -43.13 -0.71 3.89
CA GLN A 328 -44.41 -0.03 3.78
C GLN A 328 -44.93 0.05 2.34
N VAL A 329 -44.10 0.44 1.37
CA VAL A 329 -44.50 0.50 -0.04
C VAL A 329 -44.95 -0.85 -0.55
N ARG A 330 -44.28 -1.95 -0.18
CA ARG A 330 -44.66 -3.31 -0.59
C ARG A 330 -46.06 -3.73 -0.14
N THR A 331 -46.50 -3.31 1.03
CA THR A 331 -47.88 -3.52 1.48
C THR A 331 -48.85 -2.83 0.52
N TRP A 332 -48.53 -1.61 0.07
CA TRP A 332 -49.33 -0.87 -0.91
C TRP A 332 -49.21 -1.41 -2.34
N THR A 333 -48.03 -1.87 -2.76
CA THR A 333 -47.84 -2.60 -4.03
C THR A 333 -48.72 -3.85 -4.08
N TYR A 334 -48.80 -4.60 -2.98
CA TYR A 334 -49.69 -5.76 -2.87
C TYR A 334 -51.18 -5.37 -3.00
N VAL A 335 -51.61 -4.33 -2.26
CA VAL A 335 -52.96 -3.77 -2.34
C VAL A 335 -53.28 -3.29 -3.76
N ALA A 336 -52.37 -2.59 -4.44
CA ALA A 336 -52.55 -2.15 -5.82
C ALA A 336 -52.65 -3.30 -6.84
N ASN A 337 -52.12 -4.49 -6.52
CA ASN A 337 -52.28 -5.68 -7.35
C ASN A 337 -53.61 -6.42 -7.11
N ARG A 338 -54.41 -6.04 -6.10
CA ARG A 338 -55.75 -6.62 -5.88
C ARG A 338 -56.78 -5.99 -6.81
N GLN A 339 -57.44 -6.84 -7.61
CA GLN A 339 -58.42 -6.41 -8.61
C GLN A 339 -59.66 -5.80 -7.94
N GLY A 340 -60.11 -4.66 -8.46
CA GLY A 340 -61.33 -3.98 -8.01
C GLY A 340 -61.23 -3.20 -6.70
N TRP A 341 -60.08 -3.16 -6.04
CA TRP A 341 -59.91 -2.44 -4.76
C TRP A 341 -59.59 -0.94 -4.92
N LEU A 342 -59.17 -0.50 -6.11
CA LEU A 342 -58.80 0.89 -6.43
C LEU A 342 -59.49 1.32 -7.73
N ASP A 343 -59.63 2.63 -7.94
CA ASP A 343 -60.22 3.21 -9.15
C ASP A 343 -59.31 3.04 -10.37
N ASP A 344 -58.12 3.66 -10.37
CA ASP A 344 -57.09 3.46 -11.41
C ASP A 344 -56.01 2.49 -10.93
N GLN A 345 -56.28 1.19 -11.12
CA GLN A 345 -55.38 0.15 -10.66
C GLN A 345 -54.00 0.20 -11.35
N VAL A 346 -53.92 0.61 -12.63
CA VAL A 346 -52.67 0.63 -13.39
C VAL A 346 -51.80 1.80 -12.92
N HIS A 347 -52.38 2.98 -12.78
CA HIS A 347 -51.70 4.16 -12.22
C HIS A 347 -51.07 3.84 -10.86
N TRP A 348 -51.85 3.24 -9.95
CA TRP A 348 -51.36 2.94 -8.60
C TRP A 348 -50.31 1.83 -8.55
N GLN A 349 -50.37 0.83 -9.43
CA GLN A 349 -49.34 -0.20 -9.54
C GLN A 349 -48.01 0.39 -10.01
N ASP A 350 -48.03 1.20 -11.07
CA ASP A 350 -46.82 1.83 -11.60
C ASP A 350 -46.26 2.85 -10.61
N ARG A 351 -47.12 3.66 -9.98
CA ARG A 351 -46.71 4.62 -8.96
C ARG A 351 -46.07 3.96 -7.73
N ALA A 352 -46.62 2.85 -7.23
CA ALA A 352 -46.01 2.10 -6.14
C ALA A 352 -44.66 1.49 -6.54
N ARG A 353 -44.55 0.97 -7.79
CA ARG A 353 -43.30 0.42 -8.33
C ARG A 353 -42.20 1.48 -8.47
N GLU A 354 -42.52 2.66 -8.98
CA GLU A 354 -41.60 3.80 -9.05
C GLU A 354 -41.03 4.21 -7.68
N ILE A 355 -41.85 4.14 -6.63
CA ILE A 355 -41.41 4.45 -5.27
C ILE A 355 -40.53 3.32 -4.73
N GLU A 356 -40.93 2.04 -4.89
CA GLU A 356 -40.09 0.90 -4.46
C GLU A 356 -38.73 0.92 -5.17
N ASP A 357 -38.67 1.22 -6.47
CA ASP A 357 -37.43 1.32 -7.24
C ASP A 357 -36.54 2.47 -6.75
N ARG A 358 -37.08 3.69 -6.59
CA ARG A 358 -36.30 4.84 -6.09
C ARG A 358 -35.78 4.63 -4.67
N LEU A 359 -36.58 4.03 -3.79
CA LEU A 359 -36.13 3.65 -2.45
C LEU A 359 -35.07 2.54 -2.48
N SER A 360 -35.21 1.57 -3.38
CA SER A 360 -34.25 0.46 -3.55
C SER A 360 -32.89 0.92 -4.06
N ASP A 361 -32.88 1.89 -4.97
CA ASP A 361 -31.65 2.49 -5.50
C ASP A 361 -30.97 3.38 -4.45
N ALA A 362 -31.74 4.19 -3.72
CA ALA A 362 -31.22 4.94 -2.57
C ALA A 362 -30.64 4.01 -1.48
N LEU A 363 -31.31 2.90 -1.17
CA LEU A 363 -30.83 1.90 -0.23
C LEU A 363 -29.54 1.21 -0.71
N HIS A 364 -29.46 0.86 -2.01
CA HIS A 364 -28.23 0.35 -2.60
C HIS A 364 -27.10 1.36 -2.46
N GLU A 365 -27.35 2.64 -2.75
CA GLU A 365 -26.32 3.67 -2.65
C GLU A 365 -25.81 3.82 -1.20
N ARG A 366 -26.71 3.85 -0.20
CA ARG A 366 -26.33 3.92 1.22
C ARG A 366 -25.54 2.69 1.68
N LEU A 367 -25.91 1.49 1.25
CA LEU A 367 -25.16 0.26 1.52
C LEU A 367 -23.76 0.35 0.92
N THR A 368 -23.64 0.75 -0.35
CA THR A 368 -22.36 0.89 -1.06
C THR A 368 -21.48 1.98 -0.42
N GLN A 369 -22.03 3.14 -0.06
CA GLN A 369 -21.31 4.21 0.65
C GLN A 369 -20.81 3.75 2.04
N ARG A 370 -21.59 2.92 2.75
CA ARG A 370 -21.24 2.44 4.10
C ARG A 370 -20.27 1.26 4.10
N PHE A 371 -20.37 0.34 3.16
CA PHE A 371 -19.65 -0.95 3.20
C PHE A 371 -18.58 -1.13 2.11
N VAL A 372 -18.38 -0.15 1.23
CA VAL A 372 -17.40 -0.21 0.14
C VAL A 372 -16.53 1.04 0.15
N ASP A 373 -15.21 0.88 0.26
CA ASP A 373 -14.27 1.93 -0.09
C ASP A 373 -14.06 1.93 -1.62
N ARG A 374 -14.80 2.82 -2.31
CA ARG A 374 -14.73 2.97 -3.77
C ARG A 374 -13.29 3.19 -4.28
N ARG A 375 -12.40 3.83 -3.50
CA ARG A 375 -11.00 4.06 -3.92
C ARG A 375 -10.22 2.75 -3.97
N THR A 376 -10.26 2.00 -2.87
CA THR A 376 -9.60 0.70 -2.73
C THR A 376 -10.16 -0.34 -3.69
N SER A 377 -11.48 -0.37 -3.89
CA SER A 377 -12.15 -1.24 -4.85
C SER A 377 -11.72 -1.00 -6.31
N VAL A 378 -11.68 0.26 -6.77
CA VAL A 378 -11.28 0.60 -8.15
C VAL A 378 -9.79 0.32 -8.39
N LEU A 379 -8.93 0.64 -7.42
CA LEU A 379 -7.49 0.31 -7.47
C LEU A 379 -7.29 -1.21 -7.62
N MET A 380 -7.96 -1.99 -6.75
CA MET A 380 -7.90 -3.45 -6.75
C MET A 380 -8.49 -4.08 -8.02
N LYS A 381 -9.40 -3.42 -8.71
CA LYS A 381 -9.96 -3.88 -9.99
C LYS A 381 -8.95 -3.70 -11.13
N ARG A 382 -8.42 -2.48 -11.30
CA ARG A 382 -7.43 -2.16 -12.35
C ARG A 382 -6.13 -2.98 -12.21
N LEU A 383 -5.68 -3.23 -10.98
CA LEU A 383 -4.56 -4.15 -10.69
C LEU A 383 -4.79 -5.59 -11.19
N ARG A 384 -6.04 -6.06 -11.32
CA ARG A 384 -6.38 -7.40 -11.82
C ARG A 384 -6.56 -7.47 -13.33
N GLU A 385 -7.08 -6.40 -13.92
CA GLU A 385 -7.41 -6.37 -15.36
C GLU A 385 -6.17 -6.39 -16.26
N ASN A 386 -4.95 -6.37 -15.70
CA ASN A 386 -3.68 -6.28 -16.43
C ASN A 386 -3.61 -5.09 -17.41
N ALA A 387 -4.51 -4.11 -17.25
CA ALA A 387 -4.37 -2.81 -17.88
C ALA A 387 -2.99 -2.26 -17.52
N MET A 388 -2.21 -1.87 -18.53
CA MET A 388 -0.93 -1.24 -18.30
C MET A 388 -1.17 0.03 -17.50
N LEU A 389 -0.81 0.01 -16.22
CA LEU A 389 -0.79 1.20 -15.38
C LEU A 389 0.28 2.13 -15.95
N GLU A 390 -0.15 3.18 -16.64
CA GLU A 390 0.75 4.19 -17.17
C GLU A 390 1.36 4.95 -15.99
N ALA A 391 2.65 4.71 -15.76
CA ALA A 391 3.45 5.46 -14.81
C ALA A 391 3.95 6.72 -15.51
N GLU A 392 3.34 7.86 -15.19
CA GLU A 392 3.79 9.17 -15.64
C GLU A 392 5.01 9.59 -14.81
N ILE A 393 6.14 9.82 -15.48
CA ILE A 393 7.37 10.25 -14.83
C ILE A 393 7.61 11.71 -15.21
N ASN A 394 7.48 12.60 -14.24
CA ASN A 394 7.74 14.02 -14.43
C ASN A 394 9.23 14.28 -14.70
N GLU A 395 9.56 15.41 -15.34
CA GLU A 395 10.95 15.78 -15.70
C GLU A 395 11.92 15.76 -14.50
N ASN A 396 11.40 16.02 -13.30
CA ASN A 396 12.15 15.99 -12.03
C ASN A 396 12.46 14.58 -11.50
N GLY A 397 11.98 13.52 -12.15
CA GLY A 397 12.14 12.12 -11.72
C GLY A 397 11.07 11.62 -10.75
N ALA A 398 10.08 12.44 -10.40
CA ALA A 398 8.92 12.02 -9.61
C ALA A 398 8.04 11.04 -10.41
N VAL A 399 7.80 9.86 -9.85
CA VAL A 399 7.00 8.78 -10.45
C VAL A 399 5.57 8.87 -9.93
N HIS A 400 4.65 9.15 -10.83
CA HIS A 400 3.22 9.13 -10.58
C HIS A 400 2.61 7.89 -11.25
N VAL A 401 1.65 7.26 -10.60
CA VAL A 401 0.81 6.23 -11.20
C VAL A 401 -0.63 6.72 -11.09
N GLU A 402 -1.29 6.93 -12.22
CA GLU A 402 -2.66 7.48 -12.29
C GLU A 402 -2.79 8.81 -11.49
N GLY A 403 -1.80 9.70 -11.62
CA GLY A 403 -1.73 11.00 -10.94
C GLY A 403 -1.24 10.98 -9.48
N GLN A 404 -1.17 9.82 -8.82
CA GLN A 404 -0.70 9.72 -7.44
C GLN A 404 0.82 9.50 -7.37
N HIS A 405 1.52 10.33 -6.60
CA HIS A 405 2.97 10.21 -6.38
C HIS A 405 3.32 8.93 -5.60
N VAL A 406 4.27 8.14 -6.10
CA VAL A 406 4.68 6.85 -5.52
C VAL A 406 6.14 6.86 -5.02
N GLY A 407 6.97 7.75 -5.56
CA GLY A 407 8.39 7.87 -5.21
C GLY A 407 9.21 8.57 -6.30
N GLU A 408 10.52 8.62 -6.14
CA GLU A 408 11.45 9.28 -7.07
C GLU A 408 12.40 8.29 -7.76
N LEU A 409 12.78 8.59 -9.00
CA LEU A 409 13.59 7.73 -9.87
C LEU A 409 14.97 8.34 -10.16
N HIS A 410 15.96 8.01 -9.32
CA HIS A 410 17.34 8.48 -9.44
C HIS A 410 18.16 7.53 -10.33
N GLY A 411 18.46 7.95 -11.56
CA GLY A 411 19.24 7.14 -12.51
C GLY A 411 18.50 5.85 -12.87
N PHE A 412 19.02 4.71 -12.38
CA PHE A 412 18.44 3.37 -12.52
C PHE A 412 17.86 2.81 -11.21
N ARG A 413 17.62 3.66 -10.21
CA ARG A 413 17.12 3.26 -8.88
C ARG A 413 15.84 4.01 -8.51
N PHE A 414 14.84 3.26 -8.06
CA PHE A 414 13.58 3.78 -7.55
C PHE A 414 13.60 3.89 -6.03
N VAL A 415 13.26 5.06 -5.51
CA VAL A 415 13.16 5.34 -4.07
C VAL A 415 11.67 5.58 -3.76
N PRO A 416 10.96 4.59 -3.15
CA PRO A 416 9.56 4.75 -2.80
C PRO A 416 9.39 5.72 -1.62
N ASP A 417 8.30 6.48 -1.63
CA ASP A 417 7.92 7.31 -0.49
C ASP A 417 7.38 6.45 0.68
N GLN A 418 7.58 6.91 1.93
CA GLN A 418 7.29 6.14 3.15
C GLN A 418 5.80 6.15 3.55
N SER A 419 4.95 6.83 2.78
CA SER A 419 3.56 7.15 3.11
C SER A 419 2.54 5.99 2.94
N GLY A 420 2.99 4.74 2.79
CA GLY A 420 2.14 3.60 2.41
C GLY A 420 2.50 2.23 3.02
N ASP A 421 2.79 2.15 4.32
CA ASP A 421 3.28 0.93 4.98
C ASP A 421 2.18 -0.13 5.30
N GLY A 422 1.45 -0.57 4.26
CA GLY A 422 0.40 -1.59 4.31
C GLY A 422 0.54 -2.67 3.23
N GLN A 423 -0.37 -3.65 3.21
CA GLN A 423 -0.39 -4.69 2.15
C GLN A 423 -0.57 -4.07 0.75
N ASP A 424 -1.36 -2.99 0.66
CA ASP A 424 -1.60 -2.26 -0.59
C ASP A 424 -0.32 -1.59 -1.11
N GLY A 425 0.52 -1.06 -0.22
CA GLY A 425 1.83 -0.52 -0.57
C GLY A 425 2.81 -1.57 -1.12
N LYS A 426 2.61 -2.87 -0.86
CA LYS A 426 3.36 -3.94 -1.53
C LYS A 426 2.85 -4.18 -2.95
N ALA A 427 1.53 -4.17 -3.17
CA ALA A 427 0.94 -4.31 -4.50
C ALA A 427 1.30 -3.13 -5.41
N ILE A 428 1.21 -1.89 -4.91
CA ILE A 428 1.61 -0.67 -5.62
C ILE A 428 3.10 -0.70 -5.98
N ARG A 429 3.99 -1.13 -5.06
CA ARG A 429 5.42 -1.31 -5.36
C ARG A 429 5.67 -2.33 -6.47
N THR A 430 4.98 -3.47 -6.48
CA THR A 430 5.11 -4.47 -7.55
C THR A 430 4.59 -3.95 -8.90
N ALA A 431 3.50 -3.16 -8.89
CA ALA A 431 2.97 -2.52 -10.10
C ALA A 431 3.93 -1.46 -10.65
N ALA A 432 4.44 -0.57 -9.80
CA ALA A 432 5.44 0.43 -10.16
C ALA A 432 6.72 -0.23 -10.71
N ALA A 433 7.24 -1.27 -10.06
CA ALA A 433 8.38 -2.04 -10.55
C ALA A 433 8.18 -2.61 -11.96
N LYS A 434 6.97 -3.11 -12.28
CA LYS A 434 6.66 -3.65 -13.61
C LYS A 434 6.53 -2.54 -14.67
N ALA A 435 5.99 -1.38 -14.32
CA ALA A 435 5.91 -0.23 -15.22
C ALA A 435 7.29 0.40 -15.49
N LEU A 436 8.14 0.49 -14.46
CA LEU A 436 9.48 1.08 -14.52
C LEU A 436 10.46 0.31 -15.41
N ALA A 437 10.27 -1.00 -15.60
CA ALA A 437 11.13 -1.82 -16.47
C ALA A 437 11.27 -1.23 -17.89
N GLY A 438 10.16 -0.84 -18.52
CA GLY A 438 10.16 -0.25 -19.86
C GLY A 438 10.76 1.16 -19.93
N GLU A 439 10.84 1.89 -18.81
CA GLU A 439 11.57 3.16 -18.73
C GLU A 439 13.08 2.92 -18.52
N PHE A 440 13.47 1.91 -17.74
CA PHE A 440 14.89 1.55 -17.58
C PHE A 440 15.53 1.15 -18.91
N ASP A 441 14.82 0.44 -19.78
CA ASP A 441 15.31 0.13 -21.14
C ASP A 441 15.53 1.39 -21.98
N LYS A 442 14.56 2.33 -21.99
CA LYS A 442 14.71 3.63 -22.68
C LYS A 442 15.89 4.45 -22.13
N ARG A 443 16.06 4.48 -20.80
CA ARG A 443 17.19 5.16 -20.14
C ARG A 443 18.52 4.47 -20.43
N ALA A 444 18.55 3.15 -20.50
CA ALA A 444 19.73 2.37 -20.86
C ALA A 444 20.15 2.65 -22.31
N GLU A 445 19.21 2.67 -23.26
CA GLU A 445 19.48 3.05 -24.66
C GLU A 445 20.03 4.48 -24.74
N ARG A 446 19.39 5.45 -24.07
CA ARG A 446 19.86 6.85 -24.01
C ARG A 446 21.27 6.97 -23.45
N LEU A 447 21.56 6.34 -22.30
CA LEU A 447 22.89 6.38 -21.70
C LEU A 447 23.93 5.68 -22.58
N SER A 448 23.59 4.55 -23.21
CA SER A 448 24.50 3.82 -24.11
C SER A 448 24.99 4.69 -25.29
N ARG A 449 24.17 5.65 -25.74
CA ARG A 449 24.49 6.61 -26.82
C ARG A 449 24.86 8.01 -26.34
N ALA A 450 24.85 8.28 -25.02
CA ALA A 450 25.10 9.62 -24.49
C ALA A 450 26.53 10.10 -24.84
N PRO A 451 26.75 11.40 -25.12
CA PRO A 451 28.08 11.97 -25.34
C PRO A 451 28.95 11.88 -24.07
N ASN A 452 30.27 12.09 -24.21
CA ASN A 452 31.20 12.00 -23.08
C ASN A 452 31.04 13.15 -22.06
N GLU A 453 30.40 14.26 -22.43
CA GLU A 453 30.21 15.44 -21.58
C GLU A 453 29.04 15.31 -20.59
N ASP A 454 28.04 14.48 -20.91
CA ASP A 454 26.88 14.20 -20.05
C ASP A 454 27.23 13.33 -18.83
N ILE A 455 28.41 12.70 -18.83
CA ILE A 455 28.89 11.79 -17.79
C ILE A 455 30.01 12.48 -17.00
N VAL A 456 29.83 12.60 -15.69
CA VAL A 456 30.75 13.27 -14.78
C VAL A 456 31.14 12.35 -13.62
N LEU A 457 32.45 12.21 -13.37
CA LEU A 457 32.97 11.56 -12.18
C LEU A 457 33.07 12.56 -11.03
N SER A 458 32.35 12.27 -9.94
CA SER A 458 32.33 13.06 -8.71
C SER A 458 33.46 12.64 -7.75
N SER A 459 33.81 13.49 -6.78
CA SER A 459 34.90 13.26 -5.82
C SER A 459 34.62 12.14 -4.80
N ASP A 460 33.36 11.71 -4.68
CA ASP A 460 32.87 10.56 -3.90
C ASP A 460 32.99 9.23 -4.68
N ALA A 461 33.71 9.22 -5.81
CA ALA A 461 33.80 8.12 -6.77
C ALA A 461 32.47 7.74 -7.48
N THR A 462 31.43 8.57 -7.39
CA THR A 462 30.16 8.35 -8.09
C THR A 462 30.22 8.86 -9.53
N LEU A 463 29.86 8.02 -10.49
CA LEU A 463 29.58 8.40 -11.87
C LEU A 463 28.14 8.90 -11.97
N ARG A 464 27.98 10.12 -12.47
CA ARG A 464 26.68 10.79 -12.67
C ARG A 464 26.42 11.02 -14.15
N TRP A 465 25.21 10.72 -14.60
CA TRP A 465 24.70 11.06 -15.93
C TRP A 465 23.61 12.12 -15.78
N LEU A 466 23.76 13.27 -16.42
CA LEU A 466 22.84 14.42 -16.28
C LEU A 466 22.57 14.78 -14.80
N GLY A 467 23.60 14.67 -13.95
CA GLY A 467 23.53 14.90 -12.49
C GLY A 467 23.05 13.71 -11.65
N GLN A 468 22.31 12.76 -12.23
CA GLN A 468 21.78 11.59 -11.53
C GLN A 468 22.85 10.50 -11.34
N PRO A 469 22.96 9.87 -10.16
CA PRO A 469 23.94 8.81 -9.92
C PRO A 469 23.55 7.54 -10.68
N VAL A 470 24.49 6.96 -11.43
CA VAL A 470 24.26 5.73 -12.23
C VAL A 470 25.24 4.60 -11.92
N ALA A 471 26.42 4.90 -11.39
CA ALA A 471 27.41 3.92 -10.99
C ALA A 471 28.39 4.48 -9.95
N ARG A 472 29.18 3.61 -9.31
CA ARG A 472 30.28 3.99 -8.43
C ARG A 472 31.55 3.23 -8.80
N LEU A 473 32.71 3.88 -8.69
CA LEU A 473 33.99 3.21 -8.85
C LEU A 473 34.35 2.41 -7.59
N VAL A 474 34.99 1.27 -7.79
CA VAL A 474 35.57 0.44 -6.73
C VAL A 474 37.01 0.05 -7.08
N ALA A 475 37.78 -0.38 -6.07
CA ALA A 475 39.15 -0.82 -6.25
C ALA A 475 39.24 -1.97 -7.26
N GLY A 476 39.98 -1.78 -8.35
CA GLY A 476 40.33 -2.86 -9.27
C GLY A 476 41.71 -3.44 -8.99
N GLU A 477 42.21 -4.26 -9.93
CA GLU A 477 43.52 -4.94 -9.84
C GLU A 477 44.66 -3.94 -9.56
N ASN A 478 44.73 -2.88 -10.36
CA ASN A 478 45.74 -1.82 -10.29
C ASN A 478 45.06 -0.46 -10.18
N ALA A 479 45.73 0.54 -9.58
CA ALA A 479 45.17 1.88 -9.38
C ALA A 479 44.72 2.58 -10.68
N LEU A 480 45.35 2.28 -11.83
CA LEU A 480 44.96 2.80 -13.16
C LEU A 480 43.84 2.00 -13.85
N LYS A 481 43.34 0.92 -13.23
CA LYS A 481 42.23 0.09 -13.73
C LYS A 481 41.18 -0.14 -12.62
N PRO A 482 40.48 0.91 -12.15
CA PRO A 482 39.33 0.75 -11.25
C PRO A 482 38.19 -0.03 -11.93
N GLN A 483 37.35 -0.67 -11.13
CA GLN A 483 36.13 -1.34 -11.60
C GLN A 483 34.90 -0.44 -11.40
N ILE A 484 33.83 -0.70 -12.15
CA ILE A 484 32.55 0.02 -12.07
C ILE A 484 31.50 -0.91 -11.48
N VAL A 485 30.79 -0.46 -10.46
CA VAL A 485 29.57 -1.10 -9.94
C VAL A 485 28.39 -0.21 -10.28
N LEU A 486 27.40 -0.73 -11.00
CA LEU A 486 26.19 0.01 -11.34
C LEU A 486 25.30 0.24 -10.11
N LEU A 487 24.61 1.37 -10.10
CA LEU A 487 23.61 1.74 -9.08
C LEU A 487 22.22 1.57 -9.71
N ALA A 488 21.78 0.32 -9.84
CA ALA A 488 20.52 -0.07 -10.48
C ALA A 488 19.73 -1.06 -9.62
N ASP A 489 18.40 -1.03 -9.75
CA ASP A 489 17.51 -2.04 -9.16
C ASP A 489 17.37 -3.29 -10.05
N GLU A 490 16.77 -4.35 -9.50
CA GLU A 490 16.66 -5.69 -10.11
C GLU A 490 15.95 -5.73 -11.48
N GLN A 491 15.26 -4.66 -11.91
CA GLN A 491 14.58 -4.63 -13.21
C GLN A 491 15.54 -4.37 -14.39
N LEU A 492 16.72 -3.76 -14.18
CA LEU A 492 17.69 -3.55 -15.25
C LEU A 492 18.46 -4.85 -15.52
N THR A 493 18.05 -5.59 -16.55
CA THR A 493 18.56 -6.95 -16.83
C THR A 493 18.99 -7.12 -18.29
N GLY A 494 19.78 -8.18 -18.55
CA GLY A 494 20.11 -8.62 -19.91
C GLY A 494 20.86 -7.56 -20.75
N PRO A 495 20.51 -7.39 -22.04
CA PRO A 495 21.26 -6.53 -22.97
C PRO A 495 21.37 -5.06 -22.52
N SER A 496 20.34 -4.53 -21.86
CA SER A 496 20.31 -3.14 -21.36
C SER A 496 21.37 -2.90 -20.29
N LEU A 497 21.60 -3.88 -19.40
CA LEU A 497 22.62 -3.84 -18.36
C LEU A 497 24.04 -3.88 -18.97
N GLU A 498 24.25 -4.75 -19.95
CA GLU A 498 25.54 -4.90 -20.65
C GLU A 498 25.90 -3.63 -21.43
N ALA A 499 24.95 -3.04 -22.17
CA ALA A 499 25.14 -1.82 -22.95
C ALA A 499 25.55 -0.62 -22.07
N VAL A 500 24.88 -0.43 -20.93
CA VAL A 500 25.22 0.62 -19.96
C VAL A 500 26.60 0.37 -19.35
N THR A 501 26.89 -0.87 -18.95
CA THR A 501 28.19 -1.25 -18.36
C THR A 501 29.34 -0.98 -19.34
N ALA A 502 29.22 -1.45 -20.58
CA ALA A 502 30.24 -1.26 -21.62
C ALA A 502 30.46 0.23 -21.95
N ARG A 503 29.39 1.04 -21.99
CA ARG A 503 29.49 2.48 -22.24
C ARG A 503 30.24 3.21 -21.13
N LEU A 504 29.90 2.94 -19.86
CA LEU A 504 30.57 3.56 -18.71
C LEU A 504 32.03 3.11 -18.57
N GLN A 505 32.34 1.82 -18.82
CA GLN A 505 33.71 1.32 -18.86
C GLN A 505 34.55 2.01 -19.95
N THR A 506 33.97 2.16 -21.15
CA THR A 506 34.62 2.87 -22.28
C THR A 506 34.86 4.34 -21.94
N TRP A 507 33.88 5.02 -21.32
CA TRP A 507 34.05 6.40 -20.86
C TRP A 507 35.17 6.51 -19.83
N LEU A 508 35.19 5.64 -18.83
CA LEU A 508 36.19 5.67 -17.74
C LEU A 508 37.60 5.40 -18.25
N ALA A 509 37.77 4.41 -19.14
CA ALA A 509 39.05 4.13 -19.78
C ALA A 509 39.56 5.34 -20.58
N ASN A 510 38.68 6.00 -21.35
CA ASN A 510 39.03 7.21 -22.09
C ASN A 510 39.34 8.41 -21.16
N HIS A 511 38.60 8.57 -20.07
CA HIS A 511 38.80 9.64 -19.09
C HIS A 511 40.16 9.52 -18.39
N ILE A 512 40.47 8.31 -17.88
CA ILE A 512 41.79 7.98 -17.29
C ILE A 512 42.89 8.16 -18.34
N THR A 513 42.70 7.66 -19.57
CA THR A 513 43.70 7.77 -20.63
C THR A 513 43.97 9.21 -21.06
N THR A 514 42.95 10.07 -21.06
CA THR A 514 43.09 11.47 -21.44
C THR A 514 43.79 12.29 -20.34
N LEU A 515 43.39 12.14 -19.08
CA LEU A 515 43.95 12.94 -17.98
C LEU A 515 45.31 12.42 -17.50
N LEU A 516 45.50 11.09 -17.48
CA LEU A 516 46.72 10.44 -16.99
C LEU A 516 47.61 9.92 -18.12
N LYS A 517 47.44 10.43 -19.36
CA LYS A 517 48.28 10.08 -20.52
C LYS A 517 49.78 10.02 -20.19
N PRO A 518 50.39 10.97 -19.46
CA PRO A 518 51.82 10.90 -19.14
C PRO A 518 52.24 9.68 -18.30
N LEU A 519 51.35 9.10 -17.48
CA LEU A 519 51.62 7.84 -16.77
C LEU A 519 51.53 6.63 -17.69
N ILE A 520 50.59 6.65 -18.63
CA ILE A 520 50.38 5.56 -19.60
C ILE A 520 51.55 5.53 -20.60
N ASP A 521 51.88 6.69 -21.17
CA ASP A 521 53.05 6.85 -22.05
C ASP A 521 54.35 6.41 -21.34
N LEU A 522 54.51 6.69 -20.04
CA LEU A 522 55.66 6.28 -19.23
C LEU A 522 55.68 4.78 -18.89
N ARG A 523 54.51 4.17 -18.66
CA ARG A 523 54.35 2.71 -18.44
C ARG A 523 54.71 1.93 -19.70
N ASP A 524 54.21 2.40 -20.84
CA ASP A 524 54.27 1.71 -22.13
C ASP A 524 55.52 2.11 -22.96
N ALA A 525 56.39 2.97 -22.42
CA ALA A 525 57.63 3.45 -23.04
C ALA A 525 58.61 2.31 -23.37
N ALA A 526 58.66 1.86 -24.62
CA ALA A 526 59.52 0.76 -25.05
C ALA A 526 61.04 1.08 -25.02
N ASP A 527 61.42 2.36 -25.05
CA ASP A 527 62.81 2.85 -25.06
C ASP A 527 63.43 3.05 -23.65
N LEU A 528 62.75 2.57 -22.60
CA LEU A 528 63.27 2.52 -21.23
C LEU A 528 63.72 1.10 -20.86
N ASP A 529 65.02 0.96 -20.57
CA ASP A 529 65.64 -0.30 -20.16
C ASP A 529 66.28 -0.22 -18.76
N GLY A 530 66.55 -1.40 -18.17
CA GLY A 530 67.27 -1.55 -16.91
C GLY A 530 66.71 -0.69 -15.76
N ILE A 531 67.59 0.06 -15.09
CA ILE A 531 67.24 0.91 -13.95
C ILE A 531 66.22 2.00 -14.35
N ALA A 532 66.25 2.48 -15.61
CA ALA A 532 65.32 3.49 -16.09
C ALA A 532 63.88 2.95 -16.15
N ARG A 533 63.72 1.70 -16.58
CA ARG A 533 62.43 0.97 -16.52
C ARG A 533 61.97 0.78 -15.08
N GLY A 534 62.87 0.39 -14.17
CA GLY A 534 62.54 0.21 -12.75
C GLY A 534 62.03 1.50 -12.09
N VAL A 535 62.70 2.64 -12.34
CA VAL A 535 62.25 3.96 -11.86
C VAL A 535 60.91 4.35 -12.48
N ALA A 536 60.70 4.11 -13.78
CA ALA A 536 59.42 4.37 -14.44
C ALA A 536 58.27 3.52 -13.87
N PHE A 537 58.53 2.24 -13.58
CA PHE A 537 57.56 1.35 -12.94
C PHE A 537 57.16 1.85 -11.55
N ARG A 538 58.13 2.15 -10.67
CA ARG A 538 57.86 2.72 -9.34
C ARG A 538 57.13 4.08 -9.43
N MET A 539 57.42 4.89 -10.46
CA MET A 539 56.68 6.14 -10.70
C MET A 539 55.22 5.88 -11.09
N VAL A 540 54.92 4.85 -11.87
CA VAL A 540 53.54 4.48 -12.25
C VAL A 540 52.77 3.93 -11.05
N GLU A 541 53.41 3.11 -10.20
CA GLU A 541 52.82 2.63 -8.93
C GLU A 541 52.52 3.79 -7.96
N ALA A 542 53.44 4.74 -7.82
CA ALA A 542 53.27 5.95 -7.00
C ALA A 542 52.43 7.06 -7.69
N LEU A 543 51.71 6.72 -8.77
CA LEU A 543 50.85 7.61 -9.55
C LEU A 543 51.50 8.95 -9.96
N GLY A 544 52.81 8.91 -10.20
CA GLY A 544 53.59 9.96 -10.86
C GLY A 544 54.44 10.85 -9.97
N THR A 545 54.44 10.66 -8.64
CA THR A 545 55.31 11.39 -7.70
C THR A 545 55.99 10.44 -6.71
N LEU A 546 57.32 10.34 -6.79
CA LEU A 546 58.18 9.60 -5.87
C LEU A 546 58.98 10.53 -4.96
N GLU A 547 59.28 10.09 -3.74
CA GLU A 547 60.24 10.75 -2.88
C GLU A 547 61.67 10.40 -3.29
N ARG A 548 62.51 11.42 -3.45
CA ARG A 548 63.88 11.26 -3.97
C ARG A 548 64.76 10.39 -3.06
N GLN A 549 64.40 10.25 -1.79
CA GLN A 549 65.11 9.42 -0.81
C GLN A 549 64.84 7.91 -1.04
N GLU A 550 63.61 7.53 -1.43
CA GLU A 550 63.19 6.12 -1.63
C GLU A 550 63.80 5.45 -2.87
N VAL A 551 64.38 6.25 -3.76
CA VAL A 551 65.01 5.87 -5.05
C VAL A 551 66.40 6.52 -5.18
N ALA A 552 67.03 6.90 -4.06
CA ALA A 552 68.26 7.70 -4.08
C ALA A 552 69.41 7.01 -4.83
N ASP A 553 69.57 5.70 -4.68
CA ASP A 553 70.65 4.93 -5.31
C ASP A 553 70.34 4.59 -6.78
N ASP A 554 69.08 4.28 -7.11
CA ASP A 554 68.62 4.16 -8.49
C ASP A 554 68.95 5.44 -9.29
N ILE A 555 68.63 6.62 -8.74
CA ILE A 555 68.93 7.91 -9.38
C ILE A 555 70.43 8.12 -9.56
N LYS A 556 71.27 7.73 -8.59
CA LYS A 556 72.74 7.85 -8.70
C LYS A 556 73.27 6.98 -9.84
N ALA A 557 72.74 5.77 -9.98
CA ALA A 557 73.11 4.81 -11.00
C ALA A 557 72.59 5.15 -12.42
N LEU A 558 71.51 5.94 -12.53
CA LEU A 558 71.04 6.44 -13.84
C LEU A 558 72.09 7.35 -14.51
N ASP A 559 72.52 6.96 -15.70
CA ASP A 559 73.39 7.73 -16.57
C ASP A 559 72.67 8.94 -17.20
N GLN A 560 73.39 9.76 -17.96
CA GLN A 560 72.82 10.96 -18.57
C GLN A 560 71.86 10.64 -19.73
N GLY A 561 72.04 9.51 -20.43
CA GLY A 561 71.16 8.99 -21.48
C GLY A 561 69.80 8.57 -20.93
N ALA A 562 69.75 7.67 -19.95
CA ALA A 562 68.51 7.25 -19.31
C ALA A 562 67.74 8.43 -18.69
N ARG A 563 68.45 9.38 -18.07
CA ARG A 563 67.84 10.63 -17.57
C ARG A 563 67.30 11.52 -18.69
N ALA A 564 67.82 11.45 -19.91
CA ALA A 564 67.26 12.17 -21.05
C ALA A 564 65.96 11.51 -21.55
N VAL A 565 65.90 10.18 -21.63
CA VAL A 565 64.68 9.44 -21.99
C VAL A 565 63.57 9.67 -20.96
N LEU A 566 63.84 9.59 -19.65
CA LEU A 566 62.83 9.90 -18.63
C LEU A 566 62.30 11.34 -18.75
N ARG A 567 63.15 12.32 -19.10
CA ARG A 567 62.72 13.71 -19.35
C ARG A 567 61.87 13.87 -20.61
N LYS A 568 62.08 13.05 -21.65
CA LYS A 568 61.23 12.98 -22.86
C LYS A 568 59.80 12.56 -22.51
N TYR A 569 59.63 11.65 -21.54
CA TYR A 569 58.33 11.29 -20.95
C TYR A 569 57.83 12.26 -19.85
N GLY A 570 58.42 13.47 -19.76
CA GLY A 570 57.95 14.53 -18.88
C GLY A 570 58.41 14.45 -17.42
N VAL A 571 59.22 13.46 -17.04
CA VAL A 571 59.74 13.30 -15.67
C VAL A 571 60.70 14.45 -15.31
N ARG A 572 60.51 15.04 -14.13
CA ARG A 572 61.37 16.09 -13.56
C ARG A 572 62.00 15.62 -12.25
N PHE A 573 63.31 15.82 -12.14
CA PHE A 573 64.11 15.50 -10.95
C PHE A 573 64.21 16.73 -10.05
N GLY A 574 63.31 16.84 -9.07
CA GLY A 574 63.34 17.90 -8.07
C GLY A 574 64.39 17.68 -6.97
N ALA A 575 64.49 18.63 -6.04
CA ALA A 575 65.37 18.51 -4.88
C ALA A 575 64.92 17.41 -3.89
N TYR A 576 63.60 17.27 -3.70
CA TYR A 576 62.99 16.34 -2.74
C TYR A 576 62.14 15.24 -3.38
N HIS A 577 61.60 15.48 -4.59
CA HIS A 577 60.69 14.57 -5.27
C HIS A 577 61.09 14.40 -6.75
N ILE A 578 60.86 13.21 -7.31
CA ILE A 578 60.79 12.99 -8.77
C ILE A 578 59.30 13.00 -9.13
N TYR A 579 58.91 13.80 -10.13
CA TYR A 579 57.49 13.95 -10.45
C TYR A 579 57.24 14.27 -11.93
N VAL A 580 56.02 14.02 -12.41
CA VAL A 580 55.56 14.46 -13.74
C VAL A 580 54.68 15.71 -13.59
N PRO A 581 55.14 16.92 -14.01
CA PRO A 581 54.42 18.18 -13.75
C PRO A 581 53.01 18.25 -14.34
N ALA A 582 52.73 17.51 -15.41
CA ALA A 582 51.41 17.47 -16.04
C ALA A 582 50.34 16.86 -15.13
N LEU A 583 50.71 15.95 -14.22
CA LEU A 583 49.81 15.29 -13.28
C LEU A 583 49.46 16.17 -12.07
N LEU A 584 50.27 17.19 -11.78
CA LEU A 584 50.00 18.20 -10.75
C LEU A 584 49.03 19.31 -11.23
N LYS A 585 48.48 19.19 -12.44
CA LYS A 585 47.37 20.04 -12.90
C LYS A 585 46.07 19.63 -12.19
N PRO A 586 45.09 20.54 -12.01
CA PRO A 586 43.91 20.27 -11.18
C PRO A 586 43.16 18.97 -11.51
N ALA A 587 42.74 18.77 -12.77
CA ALA A 587 41.96 17.59 -13.14
C ALA A 587 42.74 16.25 -13.01
N PRO A 588 43.98 16.12 -13.52
CA PRO A 588 44.82 14.95 -13.25
C PRO A 588 45.10 14.70 -11.75
N ALA A 589 45.35 15.75 -10.97
CA ALA A 589 45.63 15.64 -9.54
C ALA A 589 44.42 15.14 -8.74
N SER A 590 43.21 15.66 -9.03
CA SER A 590 41.96 15.15 -8.46
C SER A 590 41.76 13.67 -8.77
N LEU A 591 41.97 13.26 -10.02
CA LEU A 591 41.81 11.86 -10.43
C LEU A 591 42.86 10.94 -9.78
N VAL A 592 44.13 11.36 -9.71
CA VAL A 592 45.18 10.59 -9.03
C VAL A 592 44.88 10.41 -7.54
N ALA A 593 44.45 11.47 -6.84
CA ALA A 593 44.07 11.40 -5.44
C ALA A 593 42.90 10.42 -5.22
N LEU A 594 41.87 10.48 -6.09
CA LEU A 594 40.72 9.57 -6.04
C LEU A 594 41.10 8.11 -6.29
N LEU A 595 41.92 7.83 -7.31
CA LEU A 595 42.39 6.47 -7.62
C LEU A 595 43.28 5.90 -6.52
N TRP A 596 44.09 6.74 -5.87
CA TRP A 596 44.89 6.32 -4.71
C TRP A 596 44.01 5.99 -3.51
N ALA A 597 43.06 6.87 -3.16
CA ALA A 597 42.13 6.66 -2.05
C ALA A 597 41.28 5.39 -2.25
N LEU A 598 40.82 5.13 -3.48
CA LEU A 598 40.12 3.90 -3.86
C LEU A 598 40.94 2.62 -3.60
N LYS A 599 42.28 2.66 -3.77
CA LYS A 599 43.14 1.47 -3.69
C LYS A 599 43.81 1.27 -2.33
N HIS A 600 44.11 2.34 -1.60
CA HIS A 600 44.96 2.32 -0.40
C HIS A 600 44.34 2.96 0.85
N GLY A 601 43.19 3.62 0.74
CA GLY A 601 42.57 4.37 1.83
C GLY A 601 41.05 4.19 1.91
N SER A 602 40.35 5.28 2.20
CA SER A 602 38.88 5.37 2.15
C SER A 602 38.47 6.61 1.37
N LEU A 603 37.28 6.58 0.76
CA LEU A 603 36.67 7.74 0.12
C LEU A 603 36.24 8.82 1.12
N ASP A 604 36.03 8.44 2.38
CA ASP A 604 35.65 9.35 3.47
C ASP A 604 36.87 10.03 4.15
N MET A 605 38.07 9.89 3.57
CA MET A 605 39.29 10.42 4.19
C MET A 605 39.38 11.95 4.10
N ALA A 606 39.75 12.58 5.21
CA ALA A 606 39.92 14.02 5.29
C ALA A 606 41.00 14.53 4.31
N GLY A 607 40.67 15.58 3.54
CA GLY A 607 41.56 16.20 2.56
C GLY A 607 41.39 15.69 1.12
N LEU A 608 40.63 14.61 0.88
CA LEU A 608 40.49 14.01 -0.47
C LEU A 608 39.83 14.98 -1.47
N ALA A 609 38.81 15.73 -1.05
CA ALA A 609 38.14 16.72 -1.89
C ALA A 609 38.76 18.12 -1.71
N GLU A 610 39.20 18.48 -0.50
CA GLU A 610 39.72 19.79 -0.18
C GLU A 610 41.08 20.06 -0.83
N LEU A 611 42.00 19.09 -0.83
CA LEU A 611 43.36 19.32 -1.36
C LEU A 611 43.39 19.58 -2.87
N PRO A 612 42.70 18.81 -3.74
CA PRO A 612 42.65 19.11 -5.16
C PRO A 612 41.97 20.46 -5.44
N ALA A 613 40.89 20.80 -4.72
CA ALA A 613 40.23 22.11 -4.83
C ALA A 613 41.14 23.28 -4.41
N LEU A 614 41.90 23.13 -3.31
CA LEU A 614 42.89 24.10 -2.87
C LEU A 614 44.02 24.26 -3.90
N SER A 615 44.46 23.18 -4.55
CA SER A 615 45.47 23.21 -5.63
C SER A 615 44.92 23.88 -6.90
N ALA A 616 43.64 23.65 -7.23
CA ALA A 616 42.93 24.30 -8.32
C ALA A 616 42.82 25.82 -8.15
N SER A 617 42.75 26.32 -6.91
CA SER A 617 42.63 27.76 -6.61
C SER A 617 43.88 28.62 -6.91
N GLY A 618 44.92 28.06 -7.55
CA GLY A 618 46.11 28.81 -7.99
C GLY A 618 47.01 29.32 -6.85
N ARG A 619 46.77 28.89 -5.61
CA ARG A 619 47.62 29.20 -4.45
C ARG A 619 49.04 28.66 -4.68
N THR A 620 50.04 29.34 -4.15
CA THR A 620 51.45 28.91 -4.24
C THR A 620 51.94 28.17 -2.99
N SER A 621 51.21 28.27 -1.87
CA SER A 621 51.45 27.47 -0.66
C SER A 621 50.16 27.18 0.09
N ILE A 622 50.08 25.99 0.70
CA ILE A 622 49.00 25.57 1.60
C ILE A 622 49.62 25.25 2.97
N THR A 623 48.94 25.65 4.05
CA THR A 623 49.26 25.20 5.42
C THR A 623 48.94 23.71 5.55
N VAL A 624 49.94 22.93 5.98
CA VAL A 624 49.74 21.48 6.17
C VAL A 624 48.82 21.28 7.37
N ASP A 625 47.69 20.63 7.14
CA ASP A 625 46.78 20.15 8.17
C ASP A 625 47.26 18.77 8.62
N PRO A 626 47.53 18.55 9.91
CA PRO A 626 48.01 17.26 10.42
C PRO A 626 46.95 16.14 10.35
N THR A 627 45.69 16.44 10.07
CA THR A 627 44.61 15.46 9.93
C THR A 627 44.54 14.80 8.54
N PHE A 628 45.17 15.41 7.53
CA PHE A 628 45.17 14.89 6.16
C PHE A 628 46.39 14.00 5.91
N ASP A 629 46.23 12.96 5.09
CA ASP A 629 47.34 12.06 4.76
C ASP A 629 48.46 12.78 3.99
N LYS A 630 49.71 12.53 4.40
CA LYS A 630 50.92 13.05 3.77
C LYS A 630 51.03 12.63 2.30
N VAL A 631 50.51 11.47 1.92
CA VAL A 631 50.51 10.98 0.54
C VAL A 631 49.57 11.82 -0.33
N LEU A 632 48.40 12.24 0.16
CA LEU A 632 47.53 13.16 -0.61
C LEU A 632 48.24 14.48 -0.92
N TYR A 633 48.98 15.05 0.03
CA TYR A 633 49.81 16.23 -0.20
C TYR A 633 50.87 16.00 -1.28
N ARG A 634 51.48 14.81 -1.36
CA ARG A 634 52.48 14.43 -2.37
C ARG A 634 51.89 14.22 -3.76
N LEU A 635 50.67 13.69 -3.84
CA LEU A 635 49.95 13.45 -5.09
C LEU A 635 49.43 14.76 -5.72
N VAL A 636 49.00 15.70 -4.89
CA VAL A 636 48.33 16.95 -5.33
C VAL A 636 49.26 18.17 -5.37
N ALA A 637 50.40 18.12 -4.67
CA ALA A 637 51.36 19.20 -4.58
C ALA A 637 52.82 18.71 -4.42
N SER A 638 53.80 19.57 -4.73
CA SER A 638 55.20 19.29 -4.39
C SER A 638 55.48 19.77 -2.96
N ALA A 639 55.47 18.87 -2.00
CA ALA A 639 55.56 19.19 -0.57
C ALA A 639 57.00 19.18 0.00
N SER A 640 57.13 19.79 1.17
CA SER A 640 58.29 19.73 2.08
C SER A 640 57.73 19.76 3.52
N PRO A 641 58.39 19.21 4.56
CA PRO A 641 57.76 18.86 5.84
C PRO A 641 57.08 19.98 6.65
N VAL A 642 57.21 21.25 6.24
CA VAL A 642 56.63 22.43 6.91
C VAL A 642 55.72 23.26 5.97
N ARG A 643 55.67 22.94 4.66
CA ARG A 643 54.86 23.70 3.69
C ARG A 643 54.63 22.91 2.39
N ALA A 644 53.37 22.70 2.02
CA ALA A 644 53.02 22.20 0.69
C ALA A 644 53.06 23.37 -0.32
N ARG A 645 53.75 23.19 -1.47
CA ARG A 645 53.75 24.17 -2.57
C ARG A 645 52.97 23.61 -3.76
N CYS A 646 51.87 24.26 -4.10
CA CYS A 646 51.10 23.93 -5.29
C CYS A 646 51.84 24.42 -6.54
N ALA A 647 51.99 23.52 -7.51
CA ALA A 647 52.99 23.63 -8.56
C ALA A 647 52.57 24.49 -9.77
N SER A 648 51.30 24.90 -9.84
CA SER A 648 50.67 25.46 -11.05
C SER A 648 51.25 26.79 -11.54
N THR A 649 51.98 27.55 -10.70
CA THR A 649 52.42 28.91 -11.06
C THR A 649 53.91 29.22 -10.81
N PHE A 650 54.67 28.36 -10.10
CA PHE A 650 56.04 28.73 -9.69
C PHE A 650 57.13 28.40 -10.73
N TRP A 651 56.96 27.37 -11.54
CA TRP A 651 58.06 26.82 -12.36
C TRP A 651 58.18 27.37 -13.78
N ASN A 652 57.19 28.12 -14.29
CA ASN A 652 57.24 28.76 -15.61
C ASN A 652 57.80 30.20 -15.58
N ALA A 653 58.28 30.68 -14.43
CA ALA A 653 58.64 32.09 -14.21
C ALA A 653 60.16 32.36 -14.06
N LEU A 654 61.02 31.41 -14.45
CA LEU A 654 62.47 31.60 -14.51
C LEU A 654 63.01 31.22 -15.90
N PRO A 655 63.16 32.18 -16.82
CA PRO A 655 64.02 32.02 -17.97
C PRO A 655 65.45 31.75 -17.51
N THR A 656 66.09 30.74 -18.09
CA THR A 656 67.54 30.57 -18.04
C THR A 656 68.26 31.82 -18.56
N SER A 657 69.39 32.16 -17.91
CA SER A 657 70.41 33.18 -18.28
C SER A 657 70.31 34.59 -17.66
N SER A 658 71.50 35.18 -17.44
CA SER A 658 71.80 36.57 -17.02
C SER A 658 71.50 37.01 -15.57
N ALA A 659 72.40 36.68 -14.64
CA ALA A 659 72.48 37.33 -13.33
C ALA A 659 73.61 38.39 -13.30
N ARG A 660 73.26 39.68 -13.20
CA ARG A 660 74.19 40.75 -12.77
C ARG A 660 73.58 41.48 -11.57
N TRP A 661 74.44 41.97 -10.67
CA TRP A 661 74.08 42.24 -9.28
C TRP A 661 74.72 43.53 -8.75
N TRP A 662 74.12 44.14 -7.72
CA TRP A 662 74.70 45.29 -7.01
C TRP A 662 74.73 45.10 -5.48
N ARG A 663 75.51 45.92 -4.75
CA ARG A 663 75.83 45.76 -3.32
C ARG A 663 75.28 46.93 -2.49
N GLY A 664 74.72 46.62 -1.32
CA GLY A 664 74.38 47.60 -0.27
C GLY A 664 74.84 47.06 1.10
N SER A 665 75.33 47.94 1.96
CA SER A 665 76.08 47.58 3.16
C SER A 665 75.24 47.64 4.44
N ASP A 666 74.77 46.49 4.94
CA ASP A 666 74.46 46.32 6.35
C ASP A 666 74.54 44.84 6.78
N ARG A 667 74.99 44.60 8.02
CA ARG A 667 75.15 43.23 8.58
C ARG A 667 73.96 42.89 9.48
N TRP A 668 73.39 41.70 9.33
CA TRP A 668 72.32 41.18 10.17
C TRP A 668 72.73 39.89 10.91
N ARG A 669 71.92 39.45 11.89
CA ARG A 669 72.16 38.26 12.72
C ARG A 669 70.97 37.31 12.69
N ASP A 670 71.24 36.01 12.67
CA ASP A 670 70.21 34.97 12.81
C ASP A 670 69.62 34.91 14.24
N ALA A 671 68.57 34.11 14.42
CA ALA A 671 67.94 33.85 15.72
C ALA A 671 68.84 33.11 16.74
N ALA A 672 70.06 32.70 16.32
CA ALA A 672 71.11 32.14 17.17
C ALA A 672 72.28 33.13 17.41
N GLY A 673 72.13 34.41 17.01
CA GLY A 673 73.07 35.50 17.27
C GLY A 673 74.28 35.59 16.32
N ARG A 674 74.41 34.70 15.34
CA ARG A 674 75.56 34.65 14.41
C ARG A 674 75.43 35.72 13.33
N ARG A 675 76.54 36.44 13.06
CA ARG A 675 76.60 37.50 12.04
C ARG A 675 76.80 36.89 10.65
N HIS A 676 75.97 37.27 9.69
CA HIS A 676 76.12 36.89 8.28
C HIS A 676 76.43 38.11 7.37
N PRO A 677 77.11 37.92 6.23
CA PRO A 677 77.40 38.99 5.28
C PRO A 677 76.13 39.49 4.53
N PRO A 678 76.13 40.72 3.98
CA PRO A 678 74.94 41.37 3.43
C PRO A 678 74.25 40.60 2.29
N GLY A 679 72.94 40.37 2.44
CA GLY A 679 72.04 39.84 1.41
C GLY A 679 71.43 40.93 0.53
N ARG A 680 71.07 40.58 -0.72
CA ARG A 680 70.77 41.54 -1.78
C ARG A 680 69.27 41.89 -1.85
N ARG A 681 68.93 43.15 -2.16
CA ARG A 681 67.56 43.60 -2.51
C ARG A 681 67.43 43.77 -4.03
N LEU A 682 66.21 43.57 -4.55
CA LEU A 682 65.81 44.00 -5.88
C LEU A 682 65.59 45.53 -5.91
N HIS A 683 65.78 46.15 -7.07
CA HIS A 683 65.74 47.59 -7.26
C HIS A 683 64.32 48.04 -7.64
N GLY A 684 63.82 49.11 -7.02
CA GLY A 684 62.59 49.81 -7.42
C GLY A 684 61.28 49.19 -6.94
N ASP A 685 60.93 49.36 -5.65
CA ASP A 685 59.54 49.39 -5.15
C ASP A 685 59.51 49.96 -3.72
N ARG A 686 58.45 50.70 -3.36
CA ARG A 686 58.15 51.05 -1.96
C ARG A 686 57.55 49.83 -1.25
N GLY A 687 57.82 49.67 0.05
CA GLY A 687 57.56 48.42 0.79
C GLY A 687 56.11 47.91 0.75
N ASP A 688 55.14 48.81 0.65
CA ASP A 688 53.72 48.47 0.67
C ASP A 688 53.23 47.81 -0.62
N ASP A 689 53.84 48.14 -1.77
CA ASP A 689 53.40 47.66 -3.08
C ASP A 689 53.88 46.21 -3.33
N LEU A 690 55.08 45.87 -2.87
CA LEU A 690 55.53 44.47 -2.81
C LEU A 690 54.60 43.61 -1.94
N ALA A 691 54.15 44.13 -0.79
CA ALA A 691 53.21 43.43 0.08
C ALA A 691 51.81 43.30 -0.56
N ALA A 692 51.35 44.28 -1.34
CA ALA A 692 50.12 44.19 -2.13
C ALA A 692 50.22 43.10 -3.23
N ARG A 693 51.29 43.13 -4.04
CA ARG A 693 51.51 42.14 -5.12
C ARG A 693 51.74 40.72 -4.59
N LEU A 694 52.39 40.57 -3.42
CA LEU A 694 52.55 39.27 -2.75
C LEU A 694 51.23 38.75 -2.17
N ARG A 695 50.39 39.61 -1.56
CA ARG A 695 49.03 39.23 -1.11
C ARG A 695 48.14 38.83 -2.29
N GLY A 696 48.18 39.57 -3.40
CA GLY A 696 47.50 39.23 -4.65
C GLY A 696 47.98 37.92 -5.31
N ARG A 697 49.16 37.41 -4.92
CA ARG A 697 49.70 36.10 -5.32
C ARG A 697 49.66 35.04 -4.20
N GLY A 698 48.86 35.27 -3.16
CA GLY A 698 48.53 34.28 -2.13
C GLY A 698 49.50 34.18 -0.94
N PHE A 699 50.45 35.10 -0.77
CA PHE A 699 51.32 35.13 0.42
C PHE A 699 50.68 35.89 1.59
N ARG A 700 50.63 35.25 2.76
CA ARG A 700 50.46 35.96 4.05
C ARG A 700 51.83 36.24 4.68
N LEU A 701 51.98 37.45 5.21
CA LEU A 701 53.02 37.83 6.16
C LEU A 701 52.43 37.69 7.56
N ASP A 702 53.17 37.06 8.48
CA ASP A 702 52.68 36.70 9.82
C ASP A 702 53.52 37.43 10.88
N PRO A 703 52.91 38.28 11.75
CA PRO A 703 53.64 39.00 12.78
C PRO A 703 53.87 38.11 14.00
N ALA A 704 55.02 37.42 14.05
CA ALA A 704 55.40 36.61 15.20
C ALA A 704 55.52 37.46 16.47
N ARG A 705 54.72 37.13 17.50
CA ARG A 705 54.82 37.73 18.84
C ARG A 705 56.16 37.39 19.47
N ALA A 706 56.88 38.40 19.95
CA ALA A 706 58.07 38.20 20.78
C ALA A 706 57.66 37.81 22.21
N GLY A 707 58.09 36.62 22.66
CA GLY A 707 58.08 36.22 24.07
C GLY A 707 59.50 35.95 24.53
N LEU A 708 59.97 36.70 25.53
CA LEU A 708 61.26 36.49 26.19
C LEU A 708 61.14 35.39 27.27
N PRO A 709 62.17 34.54 27.48
CA PRO A 709 62.16 33.49 28.49
C PRO A 709 62.55 33.99 29.90
N ALA A 710 62.21 33.18 30.91
CA ALA A 710 62.22 33.51 32.34
C ALA A 710 63.55 33.26 33.09
N ARG A 711 63.62 33.78 34.33
CA ARG A 711 64.51 33.52 35.49
C ARG A 711 63.83 34.12 36.75
N GLU A 712 64.11 33.85 38.04
CA GLU A 712 64.71 32.79 38.91
C GLU A 712 64.47 33.32 40.37
N ALA A 713 64.36 32.59 41.50
CA ALA A 713 64.39 31.16 41.87
C ALA A 713 63.71 30.97 43.28
N HIS A 714 64.19 30.02 44.11
CA HIS A 714 63.95 29.80 45.57
C HIS A 714 62.68 29.11 46.12
N ARG A 715 62.83 27.78 46.32
CA ARG A 715 62.65 26.93 47.53
C ARG A 715 61.62 27.22 48.66
N GLU A 716 61.02 26.09 49.07
CA GLU A 716 60.69 25.60 50.45
C GLU A 716 59.55 26.24 51.27
N GLY A 717 58.76 25.40 51.95
CA GLY A 717 57.96 25.79 53.13
C GLY A 717 56.51 25.26 53.17
N ASP A 718 56.23 24.36 54.13
CA ASP A 718 54.93 23.79 54.53
C ASP A 718 53.80 24.81 54.83
N GLY A 719 52.56 24.31 55.02
CA GLY A 719 51.63 24.98 55.94
C GLY A 719 50.12 24.84 55.67
N ALA A 720 49.48 24.04 56.52
CA ALA A 720 48.05 23.76 56.69
C ALA A 720 47.05 24.96 56.83
N GLU A 721 45.76 24.59 56.93
CA GLU A 721 44.61 25.34 57.47
C GLU A 721 44.07 26.56 56.68
N ALA A 722 42.83 27.05 56.85
CA ALA A 722 41.50 26.50 57.13
C ALA A 722 40.55 27.70 57.38
N GLY A 723 39.38 27.75 56.71
CA GLY A 723 38.18 28.46 57.22
C GLY A 723 38.05 30.00 57.04
N GLY A 724 36.80 30.48 57.08
CA GLY A 724 36.45 31.91 57.27
C GLY A 724 36.06 32.71 56.01
N ARG A 725 34.92 32.46 55.33
CA ARG A 725 33.55 32.97 55.60
C ARG A 725 33.31 34.51 55.65
N VAL A 726 32.44 34.93 54.71
CA VAL A 726 31.30 35.88 54.87
C VAL A 726 31.53 37.40 54.78
N GLY A 727 30.82 38.05 53.85
CA GLY A 727 30.78 39.52 53.66
C GLY A 727 29.53 40.10 52.96
N ARG A 728 28.34 39.47 53.12
CA ARG A 728 26.96 39.98 52.88
C ARG A 728 26.68 41.07 51.81
N GLY A 729 25.91 40.69 50.79
CA GLY A 729 25.02 41.61 50.04
C GLY A 729 23.54 41.22 50.21
N ARG A 730 22.68 42.11 50.74
CA ARG A 730 21.23 41.87 50.90
C ARG A 730 20.47 42.25 49.63
N ARG A 731 19.45 41.45 49.26
CA ARG A 731 18.06 41.95 49.04
C ARG A 731 17.06 40.79 48.90
N CYS A 732 15.85 41.02 49.39
CA CYS A 732 14.75 40.05 49.36
C CYS A 732 13.93 40.17 48.07
N GLY A 733 13.39 39.05 47.60
CA GLY A 733 12.28 38.99 46.66
C GLY A 733 11.43 37.77 46.99
N ARG A 734 10.16 37.96 47.41
CA ARG A 734 9.24 36.87 47.72
C ARG A 734 8.55 36.39 46.42
N GLY A 735 8.48 35.07 46.22
CA GLY A 735 7.63 34.42 45.21
C GLY A 735 7.24 33.03 45.71
N ARG A 736 5.93 32.72 45.74
CA ARG A 736 5.37 31.54 46.41
C ARG A 736 5.40 30.28 45.52
N HIS A 737 5.72 29.14 46.16
CA HIS A 737 5.00 27.85 46.20
C HIS A 737 4.29 27.32 44.94
N PHE A 738 4.71 26.16 44.41
CA PHE A 738 4.26 24.76 44.74
C PHE A 738 2.91 24.38 44.05
N GLY A 739 2.65 23.12 43.68
CA GLY A 739 3.37 21.90 44.06
C GLY A 739 3.04 20.64 43.24
N ARG A 740 3.21 19.47 43.88
CA ARG A 740 3.25 18.12 43.30
C ARG A 740 1.96 17.31 43.53
N TYR A 741 1.72 16.36 42.63
CA TYR A 741 1.23 14.97 42.81
C TYR A 741 0.04 14.59 43.73
N ALA A 742 -0.79 13.72 43.14
CA ALA A 742 -1.42 12.50 43.68
C ALA A 742 -2.65 12.59 44.61
N GLY A 743 -3.55 11.63 44.40
CA GLY A 743 -4.72 11.35 45.25
C GLY A 743 -5.73 10.41 44.57
N ASP A 744 -5.67 9.11 44.90
CA ASP A 744 -6.80 8.18 44.75
C ASP A 744 -7.91 8.54 45.75
N GLY A 745 -9.15 8.09 45.48
CA GLY A 745 -10.25 8.12 46.44
C GLY A 745 -11.60 8.17 45.71
N GLY A 746 -12.45 7.16 45.93
CA GLY A 746 -13.72 7.03 45.20
C GLY A 746 -14.96 7.41 46.01
N GLU A 747 -16.06 7.60 45.29
CA GLU A 747 -17.38 7.03 45.54
C GLU A 747 -18.05 6.73 44.18
#